data_AF-A0A452V9Y5-F1
#
_entry.id   AF-A0A452V9Y5-F1
#
_cell.length_a   1.000
_cell.length_b   1.000
_cell.length_c   1.000
_cell.angle_alpha   90.00
_cell.angle_beta   90.00
_cell.angle_gamma   90.00
#
_symmetry.space_group_name_H-M   'P 1'
#
loop_
_entity.id
_entity.type
_entity.pdbx_description
1 polymer ?
#
loop_
_entity_poly.entity_id
_entity_poly.type
_entity_poly.pdbx_seq_one_letter_code
_entity_poly.pdbx_strand_id
1 'polypeptide(L)'
;MPSEGRCWETLQALRSSDKGRLCYHRAWLLRGEDVLEECMSLPKLSSYSGWVVDHVLSHTQESPPSSETSASSRATSALDQPSCAPRPPVRTPAFSSSSSATPDGAEGKHESQHTESMVLQSSRGIKVEGCIRMYELVHRMRGTEGLRQWQEEQERKVRALSEMASEQLKRFDERKELKHHKEFQDLREVMEKSSREALGHQEKLKAEHRHRAKILNLKLREAEQQRLKQAEQERLRKEEGQVRLRSLYALQEEVLHLNQQLDASEQRRDGPKPDLSAFRTRGNQLCGLVSGIIRATSENGFPTAEDQAVAERALQEMRDLLTGLQQEIARACEDKRRQDEEAAQEKQQESKMQQGPEVPRETPAPSQGPGGKQNEDLQVKVQDSTMQWYQQLQDASSQCVLAFEELTNSKDSQAKKIKMDLQKAATIPVSQISTIAGSKLKEVFDKIHSLLSGKPVQCGGRSVSVTLNPQGLDFVQYKLAEKFVKQGEEEVASHHEAAFPIAVVASGIWELHPRVGDLILAHLHRKCPYSVPFYPAFKEGMALEDYQRMLGYQVKDSKVEQQDNFLKRMSGMIRLYAAIIQLRWPYGSRQEIHPHGLNHGWRWLAQILNMEPLSDVTATLLFDFLEVCGNALMKQYQVQFWKMILLIKEDYFPRIEAVTSSGQMGSFIRLKQFLEKCLQRKEIPVPKGFLTSSFWRS
;
A
#
# COMPACT_ATOMS: atom_id res chain seq x y z
N MET A 1 -17.98 22.05 -40.88
CA MET A 1 -18.79 20.90 -41.38
C MET A 1 -20.07 20.80 -40.56
N PRO A 2 -21.18 20.30 -41.14
CA PRO A 2 -22.42 21.08 -41.12
C PRO A 2 -23.36 20.81 -39.93
N SER A 3 -23.73 21.88 -39.23
CA SER A 3 -24.74 21.88 -38.15
C SER A 3 -25.63 23.13 -38.14
N GLU A 4 -25.06 24.32 -38.40
CA GLU A 4 -25.72 25.61 -38.15
C GLU A 4 -27.00 25.85 -38.99
N GLY A 5 -27.03 25.43 -40.26
CA GLY A 5 -28.19 25.63 -41.14
C GLY A 5 -29.48 24.96 -40.64
N ARG A 6 -29.37 23.75 -40.06
CA ARG A 6 -30.53 22.95 -39.62
C ARG A 6 -31.27 23.57 -38.42
N CYS A 7 -30.60 24.44 -37.66
CA CYS A 7 -31.20 25.12 -36.51
C CYS A 7 -32.31 26.08 -36.97
N TRP A 8 -32.04 26.88 -38.01
CA TRP A 8 -33.00 27.85 -38.55
C TRP A 8 -34.20 27.20 -39.22
N GLU A 9 -33.98 26.15 -40.02
CA GLU A 9 -35.05 25.36 -40.64
C GLU A 9 -36.01 24.78 -39.58
N THR A 10 -35.45 24.25 -38.48
CA THR A 10 -36.23 23.69 -37.37
C THR A 10 -37.03 24.77 -36.62
N LEU A 11 -36.43 25.94 -36.36
CA LEU A 11 -37.13 27.06 -35.73
C LEU A 11 -38.22 27.66 -36.62
N GLN A 12 -38.02 27.68 -37.93
CA GLN A 12 -39.01 28.15 -38.91
C GLN A 12 -40.18 27.16 -39.04
N ALA A 13 -39.91 25.85 -39.03
CA ALA A 13 -40.94 24.81 -38.98
C ALA A 13 -41.76 24.84 -37.68
N LEU A 14 -41.13 25.13 -36.53
CA LEU A 14 -41.83 25.31 -35.26
C LEU A 14 -42.74 26.54 -35.25
N ARG A 15 -42.38 27.63 -35.96
CA ARG A 15 -43.26 28.80 -36.14
C ARG A 15 -44.42 28.58 -37.11
N SER A 16 -44.25 27.72 -38.12
CA SER A 16 -45.32 27.45 -39.10
C SER A 16 -46.34 26.41 -38.61
N SER A 17 -45.92 25.50 -37.72
CA SER A 17 -46.77 24.51 -37.03
C SER A 17 -47.89 25.16 -36.23
N ASP A 18 -49.06 24.50 -36.16
CA ASP A 18 -50.25 24.99 -35.46
C ASP A 18 -50.01 25.22 -33.96
N LYS A 19 -49.11 24.43 -33.34
CA LYS A 19 -48.67 24.63 -31.95
C LYS A 19 -47.86 25.94 -31.74
N GLY A 20 -47.22 26.44 -32.79
CA GLY A 20 -46.49 27.71 -32.79
C GLY A 20 -47.35 28.95 -33.01
N ARG A 21 -48.63 28.79 -33.39
CA ARG A 21 -49.57 29.89 -33.71
C ARG A 21 -50.40 30.36 -32.52
N LEU A 22 -50.18 29.79 -31.33
CA LEU A 22 -50.88 30.20 -30.10
C LEU A 22 -50.47 31.62 -29.70
N CYS A 23 -51.45 32.54 -29.62
CA CYS A 23 -51.23 33.91 -29.18
C CYS A 23 -51.09 33.96 -27.66
N TYR A 24 -49.85 33.94 -27.16
CA TYR A 24 -49.54 34.12 -25.75
C TYR A 24 -49.95 35.53 -25.27
N HIS A 25 -51.10 35.64 -24.61
CA HIS A 25 -51.58 36.90 -24.04
C HIS A 25 -50.62 37.42 -22.96
N ARG A 26 -49.94 38.52 -23.26
CA ARG A 26 -48.91 39.18 -22.42
C ARG A 26 -49.37 39.62 -21.02
N ALA A 27 -50.66 39.48 -20.69
CA ALA A 27 -51.26 39.88 -19.42
C ALA A 27 -51.14 38.84 -18.29
N TRP A 28 -50.77 37.58 -18.58
CA TRP A 28 -50.73 36.52 -17.56
C TRP A 28 -49.71 36.79 -16.43
N LEU A 29 -48.59 37.42 -16.74
CA LEU A 29 -47.55 37.81 -15.78
C LEU A 29 -47.99 38.87 -14.74
N LEU A 30 -49.17 39.48 -14.89
CA LEU A 30 -49.66 40.55 -14.01
C LEU A 30 -50.67 40.09 -12.95
N ARG A 31 -51.07 38.80 -12.92
CA ARG A 31 -52.12 38.32 -11.99
C ARG A 31 -51.62 37.47 -10.81
N GLY A 32 -50.36 37.02 -10.80
CA GLY A 32 -49.73 36.45 -9.60
C GLY A 32 -50.21 35.06 -9.16
N GLU A 33 -50.85 34.29 -10.05
CA GLU A 33 -51.30 32.91 -9.78
C GLU A 33 -50.20 31.91 -10.21
N ASP A 34 -49.81 30.99 -9.33
CA ASP A 34 -48.71 30.05 -9.58
C ASP A 34 -49.19 28.78 -10.31
N VAL A 35 -48.86 28.69 -11.59
CA VAL A 35 -49.31 27.64 -12.52
C VAL A 35 -48.70 26.26 -12.20
N LEU A 36 -47.76 26.16 -11.24
CA LEU A 36 -47.15 24.88 -10.84
C LEU A 36 -47.86 24.17 -9.68
N GLU A 37 -48.81 24.81 -8.99
CA GLU A 37 -49.45 24.22 -7.80
C GLU A 37 -50.36 23.01 -8.15
N GLU A 38 -51.08 23.04 -9.28
CA GLU A 38 -51.87 21.89 -9.75
C GLU A 38 -50.97 20.66 -10.06
N CYS A 39 -49.77 20.88 -10.60
CA CYS A 39 -48.83 19.82 -10.98
C CYS A 39 -48.21 19.07 -9.78
N MET A 40 -48.37 19.58 -8.55
CA MET A 40 -47.89 18.94 -7.33
C MET A 40 -48.96 18.06 -6.64
N SER A 41 -50.17 17.97 -7.21
CA SER A 41 -51.26 17.17 -6.67
C SER A 41 -51.22 15.70 -7.14
N LEU A 42 -51.62 14.77 -6.27
CA LEU A 42 -51.79 13.35 -6.65
C LEU A 42 -52.88 13.22 -7.73
N PRO A 43 -52.67 12.42 -8.79
CA PRO A 43 -53.61 12.32 -9.90
C PRO A 43 -54.94 11.72 -9.45
N LYS A 44 -55.96 12.59 -9.32
CA LYS A 44 -57.33 12.17 -9.07
C LYS A 44 -57.94 11.66 -10.38
N LEU A 45 -58.55 10.47 -10.32
CA LEU A 45 -59.38 9.97 -11.40
C LEU A 45 -60.58 10.91 -11.63
N SER A 46 -60.97 11.08 -12.89
CA SER A 46 -62.17 11.84 -13.26
C SER A 46 -63.42 11.21 -12.64
N SER A 47 -64.40 12.03 -12.24
CA SER A 47 -65.70 11.56 -11.77
C SER A 47 -66.44 10.68 -12.80
N TYR A 48 -66.03 10.73 -14.07
CA TYR A 48 -66.56 9.90 -15.15
C TYR A 48 -65.90 8.51 -15.27
N SER A 49 -64.81 8.20 -14.56
CA SER A 49 -64.06 6.96 -14.79
C SER A 49 -64.73 5.71 -14.21
N GLY A 50 -65.66 5.85 -13.25
CA GLY A 50 -66.40 4.71 -12.68
C GLY A 50 -67.20 3.93 -13.74
N TRP A 51 -67.89 4.67 -14.61
CA TRP A 51 -68.72 4.10 -15.69
C TRP A 51 -67.95 3.16 -16.63
N VAL A 52 -66.65 3.40 -16.84
CA VAL A 52 -65.78 2.57 -17.68
C VAL A 52 -65.37 1.27 -16.99
N VAL A 53 -65.29 1.25 -15.65
CA VAL A 53 -64.93 0.04 -14.90
C VAL A 53 -66.10 -0.96 -14.89
N ASP A 54 -67.32 -0.47 -14.64
CA ASP A 54 -68.53 -1.29 -14.60
C ASP A 54 -68.80 -1.99 -15.96
N HIS A 55 -68.60 -1.27 -17.07
CA HIS A 55 -68.84 -1.80 -18.42
C HIS A 55 -67.76 -2.77 -18.92
N VAL A 56 -66.59 -2.84 -18.27
CA VAL A 56 -65.51 -3.78 -18.64
C VAL A 56 -65.57 -5.09 -17.84
N LEU A 57 -66.19 -5.08 -16.65
CA LEU A 57 -66.25 -6.25 -15.76
C LEU A 57 -67.55 -7.07 -15.83
N SER A 58 -68.54 -6.64 -16.61
CA SER A 58 -69.89 -7.25 -16.69
C SER A 58 -69.96 -8.64 -17.37
N HIS A 59 -68.86 -9.41 -17.41
CA HIS A 59 -68.80 -10.76 -18.00
C HIS A 59 -68.05 -11.81 -17.15
N THR A 60 -68.15 -11.75 -15.83
CA THR A 60 -68.07 -12.98 -15.00
C THR A 60 -68.87 -12.83 -13.70
N GLN A 61 -70.13 -13.27 -13.68
CA GLN A 61 -70.92 -13.37 -12.44
C GLN A 61 -71.20 -14.84 -12.09
N GLU A 62 -70.62 -15.25 -10.95
CA GLU A 62 -71.11 -16.16 -9.89
C GLU A 62 -72.15 -17.25 -10.27
N SER A 63 -71.96 -18.50 -9.83
CA SER A 63 -72.14 -18.96 -8.43
C SER A 63 -72.10 -20.50 -8.38
N PRO A 64 -72.27 -21.21 -7.23
CA PRO A 64 -72.22 -20.82 -5.82
C PRO A 64 -71.16 -21.62 -5.00
N PRO A 65 -70.98 -21.38 -3.67
CA PRO A 65 -70.08 -22.16 -2.82
C PRO A 65 -70.75 -23.39 -2.17
N SER A 66 -69.99 -24.46 -1.90
CA SER A 66 -70.44 -25.62 -1.10
C SER A 66 -69.32 -26.30 -0.29
N SER A 67 -69.46 -26.18 1.03
CA SER A 67 -69.09 -27.06 2.16
C SER A 67 -68.07 -28.23 2.06
N GLU A 68 -67.29 -28.34 3.16
CA GLU A 68 -66.92 -29.56 3.92
C GLU A 68 -65.71 -30.47 3.55
N THR A 69 -64.66 -30.32 4.40
CA THR A 69 -64.06 -31.37 5.27
C THR A 69 -63.25 -32.55 4.69
N SER A 70 -62.09 -32.80 5.34
CA SER A 70 -61.23 -34.01 5.28
C SER A 70 -60.40 -34.24 4.00
N ALA A 71 -59.25 -34.93 4.01
CA ALA A 71 -58.45 -35.51 5.12
C ALA A 71 -56.94 -35.54 4.78
N SER A 72 -56.09 -35.82 5.78
CA SER A 72 -54.62 -35.91 5.61
C SER A 72 -54.10 -37.27 5.14
N SER A 73 -53.03 -37.30 4.34
CA SER A 73 -51.89 -38.24 4.46
C SER A 73 -50.71 -37.76 3.60
N ARG A 74 -49.50 -37.55 4.17
CA ARG A 74 -48.38 -38.52 4.33
C ARG A 74 -47.71 -38.86 2.97
N ALA A 75 -46.61 -38.18 2.58
CA ALA A 75 -45.20 -38.58 2.80
C ALA A 75 -44.80 -39.91 2.09
N THR A 76 -43.65 -40.08 1.44
CA THR A 76 -42.26 -39.65 1.77
C THR A 76 -41.35 -39.47 0.53
N SER A 77 -40.11 -38.97 0.74
CA SER A 77 -38.85 -39.25 -0.02
C SER A 77 -38.72 -38.86 -1.51
N ALA A 78 -37.52 -38.72 -2.10
CA ALA A 78 -36.21 -38.13 -1.73
C ALA A 78 -35.18 -38.49 -2.84
N LEU A 79 -34.41 -37.50 -3.34
CA LEU A 79 -33.37 -37.64 -4.41
C LEU A 79 -33.95 -38.10 -5.78
N ASP A 80 -33.44 -37.69 -6.96
CA ASP A 80 -32.14 -37.14 -7.34
C ASP A 80 -32.20 -36.00 -8.39
N GLN A 81 -31.06 -35.34 -8.62
CA GLN A 81 -30.71 -34.59 -9.85
C GLN A 81 -29.60 -35.36 -10.62
N PRO A 82 -29.22 -35.02 -11.88
CA PRO A 82 -29.70 -33.98 -12.80
C PRO A 82 -30.33 -34.65 -14.07
N SER A 83 -30.49 -34.10 -15.28
CA SER A 83 -29.98 -32.89 -15.95
C SER A 83 -30.91 -32.48 -17.12
N CYS A 84 -30.95 -31.19 -17.49
CA CYS A 84 -31.71 -30.73 -18.66
C CYS A 84 -30.86 -29.93 -19.65
N ALA A 85 -30.46 -30.60 -20.73
CA ALA A 85 -30.29 -30.03 -22.07
C ALA A 85 -30.86 -31.07 -23.05
N PRO A 86 -31.57 -30.65 -24.10
CA PRO A 86 -30.84 -30.45 -25.37
C PRO A 86 -31.37 -29.29 -26.24
N ARG A 87 -30.67 -29.05 -27.36
CA ARG A 87 -31.10 -28.21 -28.49
C ARG A 87 -31.87 -29.08 -29.55
N PRO A 88 -32.47 -28.50 -30.61
CA PRO A 88 -33.49 -29.17 -31.43
C PRO A 88 -32.90 -30.12 -32.50
N PRO A 89 -33.77 -30.73 -33.33
CA PRO A 89 -33.64 -30.41 -34.76
C PRO A 89 -34.98 -30.24 -35.51
N VAL A 90 -34.84 -30.03 -36.83
CA VAL A 90 -35.84 -29.69 -37.84
C VAL A 90 -35.39 -30.45 -39.11
N ARG A 91 -36.23 -31.10 -39.94
CA ARG A 91 -37.51 -30.68 -40.56
C ARG A 91 -38.37 -31.90 -41.00
N THR A 92 -39.54 -31.59 -41.57
CA THR A 92 -40.35 -32.26 -42.64
C THR A 92 -39.71 -33.35 -43.55
N PRO A 93 -40.49 -34.05 -44.43
CA PRO A 93 -41.97 -34.16 -44.55
C PRO A 93 -42.52 -35.59 -44.76
N ALA A 94 -43.86 -35.74 -44.75
CA ALA A 94 -44.57 -36.69 -45.60
C ALA A 94 -45.91 -36.08 -46.08
N PHE A 95 -46.26 -36.29 -47.35
CA PHE A 95 -47.57 -35.93 -47.92
C PHE A 95 -48.52 -37.13 -47.84
N SER A 96 -49.81 -36.87 -47.61
CA SER A 96 -50.90 -37.59 -48.28
C SER A 96 -52.21 -36.80 -48.19
N SER A 97 -53.01 -36.81 -49.25
CA SER A 97 -54.26 -36.06 -49.34
C SER A 97 -55.21 -36.68 -50.36
N SER A 98 -56.28 -37.34 -49.91
CA SER A 98 -57.44 -37.65 -50.76
C SER A 98 -58.68 -38.12 -49.98
N SER A 99 -59.81 -37.52 -50.33
CA SER A 99 -61.13 -38.16 -50.51
C SER A 99 -61.93 -38.79 -49.34
N SER A 100 -62.98 -38.03 -48.97
CA SER A 100 -64.40 -38.41 -49.19
C SER A 100 -65.22 -39.16 -48.11
N ALA A 101 -66.55 -39.01 -48.26
CA ALA A 101 -67.66 -39.73 -47.62
C ALA A 101 -68.01 -39.42 -46.14
N THR A 102 -68.99 -38.53 -45.96
CA THR A 102 -70.00 -38.60 -44.89
C THR A 102 -71.02 -39.71 -45.22
N PRO A 103 -71.75 -40.28 -44.24
CA PRO A 103 -73.07 -39.69 -43.89
C PRO A 103 -73.42 -39.72 -42.40
N ASP A 104 -74.45 -38.93 -42.06
CA ASP A 104 -75.34 -38.93 -40.89
C ASP A 104 -74.76 -38.88 -39.44
N GLY A 105 -75.43 -38.23 -38.48
CA GLY A 105 -76.65 -37.43 -38.56
C GLY A 105 -77.66 -37.76 -37.45
N ALA A 106 -77.58 -37.08 -36.31
CA ALA A 106 -78.55 -37.20 -35.21
C ALA A 106 -78.89 -35.84 -34.60
N GLU A 107 -80.18 -35.67 -34.32
CA GLU A 107 -80.97 -34.46 -34.07
C GLU A 107 -80.45 -33.38 -33.09
N GLY A 108 -80.88 -32.13 -33.34
CA GLY A 108 -80.77 -31.00 -32.41
C GLY A 108 -81.55 -29.77 -32.90
N LYS A 109 -82.84 -29.66 -32.58
CA LYS A 109 -83.71 -28.53 -32.98
C LYS A 109 -83.69 -27.39 -31.96
N HIS A 110 -83.61 -26.15 -32.46
CA HIS A 110 -84.61 -25.11 -32.14
C HIS A 110 -84.65 -24.06 -33.26
N GLU A 111 -85.73 -23.27 -33.32
CA GLU A 111 -86.04 -22.44 -34.49
C GLU A 111 -85.29 -21.10 -34.56
N SER A 112 -85.14 -20.62 -35.79
CA SER A 112 -85.49 -19.24 -36.12
C SER A 112 -86.42 -19.25 -37.33
N GLN A 113 -87.46 -18.42 -37.32
CA GLN A 113 -88.53 -18.46 -38.32
C GLN A 113 -88.15 -17.70 -39.59
N HIS A 114 -88.32 -18.31 -40.76
CA HIS A 114 -88.61 -17.57 -41.99
C HIS A 114 -89.55 -18.37 -42.90
N THR A 115 -90.68 -17.77 -43.22
CA THR A 115 -91.77 -18.40 -43.98
C THR A 115 -91.53 -18.30 -45.49
N GLU A 116 -90.86 -19.28 -46.09
CA GLU A 116 -90.90 -19.45 -47.55
C GLU A 116 -92.24 -20.07 -47.98
N SER A 117 -93.22 -19.19 -48.23
CA SER A 117 -94.40 -19.53 -49.02
C SER A 117 -93.97 -20.03 -50.40
N MET A 118 -94.56 -21.13 -50.88
CA MET A 118 -94.43 -21.57 -52.28
C MET A 118 -95.10 -20.58 -53.25
N VAL A 119 -94.47 -19.42 -53.43
CA VAL A 119 -94.78 -18.50 -54.53
C VAL A 119 -94.14 -19.06 -55.79
N LEU A 120 -94.94 -19.28 -56.83
CA LEU A 120 -94.46 -19.55 -58.18
C LEU A 120 -93.61 -18.36 -58.66
N GLN A 121 -92.30 -18.42 -58.43
CA GLN A 121 -91.40 -17.36 -58.85
C GLN A 121 -91.46 -17.23 -60.38
N SER A 122 -91.82 -16.02 -60.84
CA SER A 122 -91.71 -15.66 -62.25
C SER A 122 -90.33 -16.02 -62.78
N SER A 123 -90.22 -16.42 -64.05
CA SER A 123 -88.94 -16.71 -64.71
C SER A 123 -87.97 -15.52 -64.74
N ARG A 124 -88.44 -14.32 -64.37
CA ARG A 124 -87.64 -13.12 -64.09
C ARG A 124 -87.00 -13.13 -62.69
N GLY A 125 -87.69 -13.64 -61.66
CA GLY A 125 -87.19 -13.71 -60.28
C GLY A 125 -86.02 -14.66 -60.13
N ILE A 126 -86.15 -15.89 -60.64
CA ILE A 126 -85.07 -16.90 -60.64
C ILE A 126 -83.81 -16.39 -61.36
N LYS A 127 -83.97 -15.58 -62.42
CA LYS A 127 -82.85 -14.94 -63.12
C LYS A 127 -82.17 -13.85 -62.27
N VAL A 128 -82.93 -13.03 -61.57
CA VAL A 128 -82.38 -12.00 -60.66
C VAL A 128 -81.63 -12.66 -59.50
N GLU A 129 -82.20 -13.69 -58.89
CA GLU A 129 -81.56 -14.48 -57.82
C GLU A 129 -80.25 -15.13 -58.30
N GLY A 130 -80.25 -15.72 -59.51
CA GLY A 130 -79.03 -16.25 -60.14
C GLY A 130 -77.96 -15.16 -60.37
N CYS A 131 -78.36 -13.95 -60.77
CA CYS A 131 -77.45 -12.81 -60.88
C CYS A 131 -76.89 -12.39 -59.50
N ILE A 132 -77.72 -12.29 -58.46
CA ILE A 132 -77.28 -11.92 -57.10
C ILE A 132 -76.22 -12.92 -56.59
N ARG A 133 -76.49 -14.23 -56.67
CA ARG A 133 -75.55 -15.28 -56.26
C ARG A 133 -74.24 -15.24 -57.05
N MET A 134 -74.29 -14.90 -58.34
CA MET A 134 -73.10 -14.73 -59.17
C MET A 134 -72.29 -13.49 -58.78
N TYR A 135 -72.94 -12.36 -58.47
CA TYR A 135 -72.26 -11.18 -57.93
C TYR A 135 -71.62 -11.48 -56.57
N GLU A 136 -72.34 -12.13 -55.65
CA GLU A 136 -71.78 -12.56 -54.36
C GLU A 136 -70.57 -13.45 -54.53
N LEU A 137 -70.62 -14.45 -55.42
CA LEU A 137 -69.49 -15.34 -55.69
C LEU A 137 -68.27 -14.55 -56.22
N VAL A 138 -68.48 -13.61 -57.15
CA VAL A 138 -67.41 -12.74 -57.67
C VAL A 138 -66.84 -11.83 -56.57
N HIS A 139 -67.67 -11.30 -55.68
CA HIS A 139 -67.22 -10.50 -54.53
C HIS A 139 -66.45 -11.34 -53.51
N ARG A 140 -66.90 -12.56 -53.19
CA ARG A 140 -66.19 -13.49 -52.31
C ARG A 140 -64.82 -13.88 -52.89
N MET A 141 -64.76 -14.21 -54.18
CA MET A 141 -63.50 -14.53 -54.88
C MET A 141 -62.55 -13.33 -54.95
N ARG A 142 -63.06 -12.11 -55.16
CA ARG A 142 -62.24 -10.89 -55.09
C ARG A 142 -61.72 -10.63 -53.68
N GLY A 143 -62.51 -10.92 -52.65
CA GLY A 143 -62.12 -10.81 -51.24
C GLY A 143 -61.02 -11.80 -50.84
N THR A 144 -61.17 -13.08 -51.20
CA THR A 144 -60.15 -14.10 -50.90
C THR A 144 -58.84 -13.86 -51.66
N GLU A 145 -58.91 -13.37 -52.89
CA GLU A 145 -57.73 -13.03 -53.68
C GLU A 145 -57.02 -11.76 -53.16
N GLY A 146 -57.77 -10.74 -52.72
CA GLY A 146 -57.21 -9.59 -52.03
C GLY A 146 -56.53 -9.95 -50.70
N LEU A 147 -57.11 -10.89 -49.94
CA LEU A 147 -56.49 -11.43 -48.72
C LEU A 147 -55.21 -12.22 -49.01
N ARG A 148 -55.19 -13.02 -50.09
CA ARG A 148 -53.97 -13.73 -50.55
C ARG A 148 -52.86 -12.74 -50.86
N GLN A 149 -53.15 -11.73 -51.69
CA GLN A 149 -52.17 -10.73 -52.10
C GLN A 149 -51.63 -9.92 -50.92
N TRP A 150 -52.51 -9.55 -49.97
CA TRP A 150 -52.10 -8.91 -48.72
C TRP A 150 -51.21 -9.82 -47.87
N GLN A 151 -51.55 -11.11 -47.72
CA GLN A 151 -50.71 -12.08 -47.00
C GLN A 151 -49.32 -12.20 -47.65
N GLU A 152 -49.25 -12.39 -48.97
CA GLU A 152 -47.97 -12.50 -49.66
C GLU A 152 -47.12 -11.21 -49.53
N GLU A 153 -47.76 -10.03 -49.51
CA GLU A 153 -47.08 -8.77 -49.20
C GLU A 153 -46.50 -8.74 -47.78
N GLN A 154 -47.26 -9.18 -46.76
CA GLN A 154 -46.73 -9.24 -45.39
C GLN A 154 -45.60 -10.27 -45.29
N GLU A 155 -45.73 -11.42 -45.93
CA GLU A 155 -44.66 -12.42 -45.97
C GLU A 155 -43.40 -11.90 -46.67
N ARG A 156 -43.51 -11.18 -47.79
CA ARG A 156 -42.37 -10.51 -48.45
C ARG A 156 -41.68 -9.52 -47.50
N LYS A 157 -42.45 -8.71 -46.77
CA LYS A 157 -41.93 -7.72 -45.80
C LYS A 157 -41.24 -8.42 -44.62
N VAL A 158 -41.83 -9.48 -44.07
CA VAL A 158 -41.26 -10.27 -42.96
C VAL A 158 -39.99 -10.99 -43.39
N ARG A 159 -39.94 -11.57 -44.60
CA ARG A 159 -38.72 -12.20 -45.15
C ARG A 159 -37.57 -11.20 -45.26
N ALA A 160 -37.81 -10.04 -45.88
CA ALA A 160 -36.79 -8.99 -46.03
C ALA A 160 -36.27 -8.46 -44.68
N LEU A 161 -37.14 -8.30 -43.68
CA LEU A 161 -36.73 -7.94 -42.32
C LEU A 161 -35.91 -9.03 -41.63
N SER A 162 -36.28 -10.30 -41.81
CA SER A 162 -35.54 -11.46 -41.28
C SER A 162 -34.16 -11.61 -41.94
N GLU A 163 -34.07 -11.40 -43.25
CA GLU A 163 -32.82 -11.42 -44.00
C GLU A 163 -31.89 -10.30 -43.52
N MET A 164 -32.38 -9.07 -43.42
CA MET A 164 -31.64 -7.91 -42.89
C MET A 164 -31.15 -8.15 -41.45
N ALA A 165 -31.99 -8.70 -40.58
CA ALA A 165 -31.60 -9.06 -39.21
C ALA A 165 -30.50 -10.13 -39.20
N SER A 166 -30.57 -11.14 -40.08
CA SER A 166 -29.55 -12.18 -40.21
C SER A 166 -28.21 -11.62 -40.71
N GLU A 167 -28.21 -10.64 -41.61
CA GLU A 167 -26.98 -9.96 -42.03
C GLU A 167 -26.36 -9.13 -40.91
N GLN A 168 -27.16 -8.40 -40.13
CA GLN A 168 -26.64 -7.60 -39.01
C GLN A 168 -26.03 -8.50 -37.92
N LEU A 169 -26.61 -9.69 -37.68
CA LEU A 169 -26.03 -10.70 -36.80
C LEU A 169 -24.70 -11.25 -37.35
N LYS A 170 -24.65 -11.68 -38.61
CA LYS A 170 -23.40 -12.13 -39.27
C LYS A 170 -22.30 -11.07 -39.17
N ARG A 171 -22.61 -9.82 -39.53
CA ARG A 171 -21.68 -8.68 -39.42
C ARG A 171 -21.24 -8.42 -37.98
N PHE A 172 -22.06 -8.74 -36.97
CA PHE A 172 -21.67 -8.64 -35.56
C PHE A 172 -20.70 -9.76 -35.16
N ASP A 173 -21.02 -11.01 -35.52
CA ASP A 173 -20.16 -12.16 -35.24
C ASP A 173 -18.81 -12.06 -35.96
N GLU A 174 -18.77 -11.65 -37.23
CA GLU A 174 -17.54 -11.36 -37.98
C GLU A 174 -16.66 -10.31 -37.27
N ARG A 175 -17.26 -9.20 -36.78
CA ARG A 175 -16.53 -8.17 -36.02
C ARG A 175 -16.03 -8.70 -34.66
N LYS A 176 -16.78 -9.60 -34.02
CA LYS A 176 -16.40 -10.25 -32.76
C LYS A 176 -15.20 -11.19 -32.96
N GLU A 177 -15.23 -12.04 -33.99
CA GLU A 177 -14.13 -12.95 -34.30
C GLU A 177 -12.87 -12.22 -34.75
N LEU A 178 -12.99 -11.15 -35.57
CA LEU A 178 -11.87 -10.28 -35.91
C LEU A 178 -11.25 -9.61 -34.66
N LYS A 179 -12.08 -9.19 -33.70
CA LYS A 179 -11.61 -8.62 -32.43
C LYS A 179 -10.86 -9.66 -31.60
N HIS A 180 -11.41 -10.88 -31.45
CA HIS A 180 -10.73 -11.96 -30.73
C HIS A 180 -9.44 -12.42 -31.41
N HIS A 181 -9.39 -12.47 -32.74
CA HIS A 181 -8.17 -12.81 -33.47
C HIS A 181 -7.07 -11.77 -33.24
N LYS A 182 -7.44 -10.47 -33.23
CA LYS A 182 -6.51 -9.39 -32.87
C LYS A 182 -6.07 -9.48 -31.42
N GLU A 183 -6.99 -9.64 -30.46
CA GLU A 183 -6.66 -9.81 -29.03
C GLU A 183 -5.68 -10.97 -28.82
N PHE A 184 -5.83 -12.07 -29.57
CA PHE A 184 -4.92 -13.22 -29.51
C PHE A 184 -3.59 -12.99 -30.25
N GLN A 185 -3.53 -12.12 -31.25
CA GLN A 185 -2.26 -11.68 -31.84
C GLN A 185 -1.51 -10.73 -30.89
N ASP A 186 -2.16 -9.67 -30.41
CA ASP A 186 -1.61 -8.70 -29.46
C ASP A 186 -1.04 -9.43 -28.21
N LEU A 187 -1.74 -10.45 -27.69
CA LEU A 187 -1.29 -11.28 -26.57
C LEU A 187 -0.03 -12.12 -26.89
N ARG A 188 0.10 -12.65 -28.11
CA ARG A 188 1.29 -13.40 -28.54
C ARG A 188 2.50 -12.49 -28.70
N GLU A 189 2.32 -11.31 -29.28
CA GLU A 189 3.38 -10.29 -29.40
C GLU A 189 3.87 -9.82 -28.01
N VAL A 190 2.96 -9.64 -27.05
CA VAL A 190 3.31 -9.33 -25.65
C VAL A 190 4.06 -10.49 -24.97
N MET A 191 3.64 -11.75 -25.16
CA MET A 191 4.38 -12.92 -24.65
C MET A 191 5.78 -12.99 -25.23
N GLU A 192 5.94 -12.87 -26.55
CA GLU A 192 7.26 -12.88 -27.19
C GLU A 192 8.15 -11.73 -26.68
N LYS A 193 7.61 -10.52 -26.53
CA LYS A 193 8.34 -9.38 -25.99
C LYS A 193 8.82 -9.66 -24.56
N SER A 194 7.95 -10.14 -23.69
CA SER A 194 8.29 -10.48 -22.30
C SER A 194 9.33 -11.60 -22.20
N SER A 195 9.30 -12.58 -23.11
CA SER A 195 10.29 -13.67 -23.20
C SER A 195 11.67 -13.14 -23.62
N ARG A 196 11.71 -12.27 -24.65
CA ARG A 196 12.94 -11.59 -25.09
C ARG A 196 13.52 -10.69 -24.01
N GLU A 197 12.68 -9.96 -23.27
CA GLU A 197 13.07 -9.13 -22.13
C GLU A 197 13.63 -9.99 -20.98
N ALA A 198 12.96 -11.08 -20.61
CA ALA A 198 13.40 -12.01 -19.57
C ALA A 198 14.76 -12.66 -19.90
N LEU A 199 14.97 -13.06 -21.16
CA LEU A 199 16.28 -13.54 -21.64
C LEU A 199 17.35 -12.46 -21.50
N GLY A 200 17.09 -11.23 -21.95
CA GLY A 200 18.01 -10.11 -21.82
C GLY A 200 18.34 -9.75 -20.35
N HIS A 201 17.39 -9.88 -19.44
CA HIS A 201 17.64 -9.75 -17.99
C HIS A 201 18.53 -10.89 -17.46
N GLN A 202 18.28 -12.13 -17.88
CA GLN A 202 19.10 -13.28 -17.47
C GLN A 202 20.54 -13.16 -17.98
N GLU A 203 20.75 -12.64 -19.20
CA GLU A 203 22.09 -12.37 -19.75
C GLU A 203 22.83 -11.25 -19.03
N LYS A 204 22.14 -10.14 -18.70
CA LYS A 204 22.71 -9.06 -17.87
C LYS A 204 23.19 -9.58 -16.51
N LEU A 205 22.36 -10.39 -15.83
CA LEU A 205 22.75 -11.03 -14.56
C LEU A 205 23.97 -11.96 -14.73
N LYS A 206 23.99 -12.80 -15.77
CA LYS A 206 25.16 -13.65 -16.10
C LYS A 206 26.43 -12.80 -16.36
N ALA A 207 26.31 -11.66 -17.02
CA ALA A 207 27.41 -10.73 -17.26
C ALA A 207 27.91 -10.07 -15.97
N GLU A 208 27.01 -9.62 -15.10
CA GLU A 208 27.35 -9.10 -13.78
C GLU A 208 28.04 -10.14 -12.89
N HIS A 209 27.54 -11.37 -12.82
CA HIS A 209 28.20 -12.44 -12.06
C HIS A 209 29.61 -12.71 -12.59
N ARG A 210 29.81 -12.74 -13.91
CA ARG A 210 31.15 -12.83 -14.54
C ARG A 210 32.05 -11.64 -14.20
N HIS A 211 31.52 -10.42 -14.14
CA HIS A 211 32.27 -9.22 -13.78
C HIS A 211 32.68 -9.21 -12.30
N ARG A 212 31.74 -9.49 -11.39
CA ARG A 212 32.00 -9.63 -9.94
C ARG A 212 33.04 -10.73 -9.67
N ALA A 213 32.96 -11.87 -10.38
CA ALA A 213 33.97 -12.93 -10.29
C ALA A 213 35.37 -12.48 -10.77
N LYS A 214 35.47 -11.68 -11.83
CA LYS A 214 36.75 -11.09 -12.27
C LYS A 214 37.34 -10.16 -11.20
N ILE A 215 36.53 -9.29 -10.59
CA ILE A 215 36.97 -8.40 -9.50
C ILE A 215 37.49 -9.19 -8.30
N LEU A 216 36.77 -10.24 -7.88
CA LEU A 216 37.21 -11.10 -6.76
C LEU A 216 38.54 -11.80 -7.05
N ASN A 217 38.75 -12.29 -8.27
CA ASN A 217 40.02 -12.91 -8.68
C ASN A 217 41.18 -11.90 -8.74
N LEU A 218 40.92 -10.64 -9.11
CA LEU A 218 41.94 -9.58 -9.07
C LEU A 218 42.32 -9.25 -7.61
N LYS A 219 41.34 -9.03 -6.74
CA LYS A 219 41.58 -8.76 -5.30
C LYS A 219 42.31 -9.90 -4.59
N LEU A 220 42.03 -11.15 -4.97
CA LEU A 220 42.75 -12.31 -4.43
C LEU A 220 44.24 -12.26 -4.80
N ARG A 221 44.57 -12.00 -6.08
CA ARG A 221 45.95 -11.86 -6.55
C ARG A 221 46.68 -10.67 -5.94
N GLU A 222 45.98 -9.54 -5.74
CA GLU A 222 46.51 -8.37 -5.05
C GLU A 222 46.87 -8.71 -3.58
N ALA A 223 46.00 -9.44 -2.88
CA ALA A 223 46.25 -9.92 -1.52
C ALA A 223 47.40 -10.93 -1.47
N GLU A 224 47.50 -11.87 -2.41
CA GLU A 224 48.62 -12.80 -2.54
C GLU A 224 49.96 -12.06 -2.74
N GLN A 225 50.00 -11.07 -3.64
CA GLN A 225 51.18 -10.22 -3.85
C GLN A 225 51.55 -9.39 -2.60
N GLN A 226 50.56 -8.89 -1.85
CA GLN A 226 50.81 -8.19 -0.59
C GLN A 226 51.41 -9.13 0.47
N ARG A 227 50.90 -10.36 0.60
CA ARG A 227 51.44 -11.35 1.55
C ARG A 227 52.86 -11.79 1.18
N LEU A 228 53.17 -11.93 -0.11
CA LEU A 228 54.54 -12.21 -0.58
C LEU A 228 55.49 -11.06 -0.23
N LYS A 229 55.10 -9.79 -0.48
CA LYS A 229 55.90 -8.61 -0.12
C LYS A 229 56.11 -8.48 1.40
N GLN A 230 55.10 -8.79 2.20
CA GLN A 230 55.21 -8.82 3.67
C GLN A 230 56.18 -9.91 4.13
N ALA A 231 56.08 -11.12 3.59
CA ALA A 231 56.99 -12.23 3.90
C ALA A 231 58.45 -11.92 3.50
N GLU A 232 58.67 -11.24 2.38
CA GLU A 232 59.99 -10.79 1.94
C GLU A 232 60.56 -9.67 2.84
N GLN A 233 59.75 -8.67 3.21
CA GLN A 233 60.15 -7.64 4.17
C GLN A 233 60.45 -8.22 5.56
N GLU A 234 59.70 -9.22 6.01
CA GLU A 234 60.03 -9.98 7.21
C GLU A 234 61.34 -10.76 7.08
N ARG A 235 61.61 -11.37 5.92
CA ARG A 235 62.86 -12.11 5.68
C ARG A 235 64.06 -11.16 5.75
N LEU A 236 63.98 -10.01 5.08
CA LEU A 236 65.01 -8.96 5.13
C LEU A 236 65.22 -8.42 6.56
N ARG A 237 64.15 -8.16 7.32
CA ARG A 237 64.26 -7.77 8.75
C ARG A 237 64.94 -8.83 9.62
N LYS A 238 64.70 -10.12 9.35
CA LYS A 238 65.35 -11.25 10.05
C LYS A 238 66.83 -11.35 9.65
N GLU A 239 67.16 -11.17 8.37
CA GLU A 239 68.53 -11.16 7.84
C GLU A 239 69.34 -9.98 8.41
N GLU A 240 68.83 -8.75 8.35
CA GLU A 240 69.42 -7.56 8.98
C GLU A 240 69.62 -7.78 10.49
N GLY A 241 68.60 -8.29 11.18
CA GLY A 241 68.64 -8.60 12.60
C GLY A 241 69.76 -9.55 12.99
N GLN A 242 69.99 -10.60 12.20
CA GLN A 242 71.10 -11.53 12.39
C GLN A 242 72.47 -10.90 12.12
N VAL A 243 72.57 -9.88 11.25
CA VAL A 243 73.80 -9.10 11.06
C VAL A 243 74.06 -8.19 12.26
N ARG A 244 73.07 -7.41 12.70
CA ARG A 244 73.19 -6.52 13.87
C ARG A 244 73.52 -7.31 15.15
N LEU A 245 72.90 -8.47 15.36
CA LEU A 245 73.19 -9.32 16.53
C LEU A 245 74.64 -9.85 16.54
N ARG A 246 75.18 -10.24 15.38
CA ARG A 246 76.60 -10.60 15.27
C ARG A 246 77.53 -9.41 15.53
N SER A 247 77.14 -8.22 15.08
CA SER A 247 77.87 -6.98 15.39
C SER A 247 77.87 -6.68 16.89
N LEU A 248 76.74 -6.85 17.58
CA LEU A 248 76.65 -6.66 19.04
C LEU A 248 77.57 -7.61 19.82
N TYR A 249 77.68 -8.88 19.43
CA TYR A 249 78.62 -9.80 20.07
C TYR A 249 80.09 -9.38 19.87
N ALA A 250 80.47 -8.95 18.65
CA ALA A 250 81.82 -8.44 18.41
C ALA A 250 82.12 -7.17 19.23
N LEU A 251 81.15 -6.25 19.35
CA LEU A 251 81.25 -5.07 20.22
C LEU A 251 81.37 -5.46 21.70
N GLN A 252 80.69 -6.51 22.15
CA GLN A 252 80.80 -7.03 23.51
C GLN A 252 82.20 -7.61 23.78
N GLU A 253 82.76 -8.38 22.84
CA GLU A 253 84.13 -8.91 22.93
C GLU A 253 85.17 -7.78 23.00
N GLU A 254 85.05 -6.75 22.16
CA GLU A 254 85.92 -5.56 22.24
C GLU A 254 85.78 -4.85 23.59
N VAL A 255 84.56 -4.53 24.04
CA VAL A 255 84.32 -3.82 25.32
C VAL A 255 84.86 -4.62 26.52
N LEU A 256 84.73 -5.95 26.52
CA LEU A 256 85.28 -6.81 27.57
C LEU A 256 86.81 -6.87 27.52
N HIS A 257 87.43 -6.94 26.34
CA HIS A 257 88.89 -6.92 26.19
C HIS A 257 89.48 -5.58 26.66
N LEU A 258 88.85 -4.46 26.31
CA LEU A 258 89.27 -3.13 26.79
C LEU A 258 89.10 -2.99 28.31
N ASN A 259 88.03 -3.55 28.92
CA ASN A 259 87.90 -3.57 30.38
C ASN A 259 88.99 -4.43 31.05
N GLN A 260 89.38 -5.56 30.47
CA GLN A 260 90.52 -6.34 30.96
C GLN A 260 91.84 -5.56 30.86
N GLN A 261 92.00 -4.68 29.87
CA GLN A 261 93.16 -3.78 29.77
C GLN A 261 93.13 -2.67 30.84
N LEU A 262 91.95 -2.17 31.24
CA LEU A 262 91.80 -1.27 32.41
C LEU A 262 92.25 -2.01 33.69
N ASP A 263 91.66 -3.16 33.99
CA ASP A 263 91.96 -3.95 35.21
C ASP A 263 93.46 -4.36 35.27
N ALA A 264 94.05 -4.77 34.15
CA ALA A 264 95.47 -5.13 34.07
C ALA A 264 96.43 -3.92 34.14
N SER A 265 95.96 -2.71 33.86
CA SER A 265 96.75 -1.47 33.99
C SER A 265 96.82 -1.02 35.45
N GLU A 266 95.74 -1.17 36.23
CA GLU A 266 95.74 -0.91 37.68
C GLU A 266 96.68 -1.87 38.43
N GLN A 267 96.73 -3.15 38.04
CA GLN A 267 97.51 -4.18 38.76
C GLN A 267 99.03 -4.08 38.62
N ARG A 268 99.56 -3.25 37.70
CA ARG A 268 100.99 -3.28 37.32
C ARG A 268 101.94 -2.40 38.14
N ARG A 269 101.52 -1.79 39.26
CA ARG A 269 102.41 -0.97 40.10
C ARG A 269 102.17 -1.07 41.61
N ASP A 270 103.22 -1.42 42.34
CA ASP A 270 103.43 -0.98 43.71
C ASP A 270 103.82 0.52 43.72
N GLY A 271 102.87 1.38 44.07
CA GLY A 271 103.07 2.84 44.14
C GLY A 271 101.88 3.55 44.80
N PRO A 272 102.04 4.82 45.23
CA PRO A 272 100.96 5.59 45.84
C PRO A 272 99.81 5.84 44.86
N LYS A 273 98.58 5.84 45.38
CA LYS A 273 97.34 5.70 44.60
C LYS A 273 96.72 7.06 44.22
N PRO A 274 96.44 7.31 42.93
CA PRO A 274 95.22 8.01 42.53
C PRO A 274 94.00 7.12 42.80
N ASP A 275 92.81 7.70 42.96
CA ASP A 275 91.58 6.89 43.09
C ASP A 275 91.05 6.43 41.72
N LEU A 276 91.76 5.45 41.14
CA LEU A 276 91.43 4.88 39.84
C LEU A 276 90.11 4.09 39.83
N SER A 277 89.54 3.80 41.01
CA SER A 277 88.33 2.98 41.16
C SER A 277 87.11 3.54 40.39
N ALA A 278 87.08 4.84 40.11
CA ALA A 278 86.09 5.49 39.25
C ALA A 278 86.13 4.97 37.80
N PHE A 279 87.33 4.82 37.21
CA PHE A 279 87.50 4.31 35.84
C PHE A 279 87.03 2.85 35.73
N ARG A 280 87.50 1.99 36.65
CA ARG A 280 87.05 0.59 36.74
C ARG A 280 85.56 0.47 36.98
N THR A 281 84.96 1.33 37.80
CA THR A 281 83.50 1.35 38.03
C THR A 281 82.74 1.75 36.76
N ARG A 282 83.21 2.75 36.02
CA ARG A 282 82.59 3.16 34.74
C ARG A 282 82.77 2.10 33.65
N GLY A 283 83.93 1.46 33.53
CA GLY A 283 84.17 0.36 32.59
C GLY A 283 83.18 -0.79 32.81
N ASN A 284 83.03 -1.24 34.06
CA ASN A 284 82.07 -2.29 34.42
C ASN A 284 80.60 -1.88 34.14
N GLN A 285 80.24 -0.59 34.27
CA GLN A 285 78.92 -0.10 33.83
C GLN A 285 78.73 -0.24 32.31
N LEU A 286 79.74 0.10 31.50
CA LEU A 286 79.68 -0.03 30.04
C LEU A 286 79.58 -1.50 29.60
N CYS A 287 80.36 -2.40 30.20
CA CYS A 287 80.21 -3.85 30.00
C CYS A 287 78.80 -4.34 30.36
N GLY A 288 78.23 -3.83 31.46
CA GLY A 288 76.87 -4.12 31.90
C GLY A 288 75.79 -3.62 30.94
N LEU A 289 75.97 -2.43 30.34
CA LEU A 289 75.05 -1.86 29.35
C LEU A 289 75.02 -2.69 28.05
N VAL A 290 76.18 -3.01 27.46
CA VAL A 290 76.24 -3.82 26.23
C VAL A 290 75.67 -5.23 26.46
N SER A 291 76.01 -5.85 27.59
CA SER A 291 75.47 -7.17 27.96
C SER A 291 73.96 -7.12 28.26
N GLY A 292 73.47 -6.00 28.81
CA GLY A 292 72.04 -5.75 29.04
C GLY A 292 71.25 -5.61 27.75
N ILE A 293 71.78 -4.91 26.75
CA ILE A 293 71.20 -4.79 25.41
C ILE A 293 71.09 -6.17 24.76
N ILE A 294 72.17 -6.96 24.76
CA ILE A 294 72.16 -8.31 24.17
C ILE A 294 71.10 -9.19 24.83
N ARG A 295 70.99 -9.17 26.17
CA ARG A 295 69.90 -9.89 26.87
C ARG A 295 68.52 -9.37 26.46
N ALA A 296 68.28 -8.06 26.44
CA ALA A 296 67.00 -7.48 26.04
C ALA A 296 66.59 -7.88 24.61
N THR A 297 67.54 -8.04 23.68
CA THR A 297 67.28 -8.55 22.33
C THR A 297 66.91 -10.04 22.34
N SER A 298 67.55 -10.86 23.19
CA SER A 298 67.17 -12.28 23.33
C SER A 298 65.71 -12.49 23.81
N GLU A 299 65.14 -11.50 24.50
CA GLU A 299 63.77 -11.50 25.01
C GLU A 299 62.74 -10.87 24.04
N ASN A 300 63.12 -9.80 23.32
CA ASN A 300 62.20 -9.02 22.47
C ASN A 300 62.35 -9.26 20.96
N GLY A 301 63.40 -9.96 20.52
CA GLY A 301 63.66 -10.27 19.11
C GLY A 301 64.87 -9.54 18.52
N PHE A 302 64.88 -9.35 17.21
CA PHE A 302 66.07 -8.87 16.51
C PHE A 302 66.46 -7.43 16.91
N PRO A 303 67.77 -7.16 17.15
CA PRO A 303 68.25 -5.83 17.54
C PRO A 303 67.89 -4.73 16.54
N THR A 304 67.48 -3.60 17.08
CA THR A 304 67.21 -2.38 16.34
C THR A 304 68.52 -1.68 15.92
N ALA A 305 68.41 -0.66 15.07
CA ALA A 305 69.55 0.20 14.77
C ALA A 305 69.95 1.08 15.98
N GLU A 306 69.01 1.35 16.89
CA GLU A 306 69.25 2.14 18.10
C GLU A 306 70.08 1.34 19.12
N ASP A 307 69.76 0.06 19.32
CA ASP A 307 70.52 -0.88 20.17
C ASP A 307 72.00 -0.94 19.76
N GLN A 308 72.25 -1.12 18.45
CA GLN A 308 73.60 -1.14 17.89
C GLN A 308 74.31 0.19 18.11
N ALA A 309 73.66 1.32 17.82
CA ALA A 309 74.25 2.64 18.02
C ALA A 309 74.55 2.94 19.50
N VAL A 310 73.77 2.41 20.46
CA VAL A 310 74.11 2.51 21.90
C VAL A 310 75.34 1.67 22.23
N ALA A 311 75.45 0.45 21.73
CA ALA A 311 76.63 -0.40 21.95
C ALA A 311 77.92 0.18 21.34
N GLU A 312 77.84 0.75 20.13
CA GLU A 312 78.96 1.45 19.47
C GLU A 312 79.42 2.68 20.27
N ARG A 313 78.48 3.45 20.83
CA ARG A 313 78.80 4.57 21.75
C ARG A 313 79.45 4.08 23.04
N ALA A 314 78.96 2.99 23.64
CA ALA A 314 79.55 2.40 24.84
C ALA A 314 80.99 1.88 24.60
N LEU A 315 81.28 1.37 23.40
CA LEU A 315 82.64 1.01 22.98
C LEU A 315 83.53 2.24 22.78
N GLN A 316 83.03 3.33 22.21
CA GLN A 316 83.81 4.56 22.11
C GLN A 316 84.11 5.16 23.48
N GLU A 317 83.12 5.24 24.39
CA GLU A 317 83.34 5.67 25.78
C GLU A 317 84.40 4.79 26.48
N MET A 318 84.43 3.48 26.23
CA MET A 318 85.45 2.59 26.78
C MET A 318 86.87 2.90 26.26
N ARG A 319 86.99 3.23 24.96
CA ARG A 319 88.27 3.66 24.34
C ARG A 319 88.73 5.02 24.88
N ASP A 320 87.79 5.94 25.07
CA ASP A 320 88.05 7.27 25.63
C ASP A 320 88.46 7.17 27.11
N LEU A 321 87.86 6.26 27.89
CA LEU A 321 88.24 5.96 29.28
C LEU A 321 89.63 5.33 29.39
N LEU A 322 90.00 4.40 28.49
CA LEU A 322 91.36 3.87 28.43
C LEU A 322 92.38 4.96 28.09
N THR A 323 92.05 5.84 27.15
CA THR A 323 92.91 6.97 26.77
C THR A 323 93.04 7.96 27.92
N GLY A 324 91.95 8.26 28.62
CA GLY A 324 91.93 9.07 29.84
C GLY A 324 92.75 8.44 30.97
N LEU A 325 92.61 7.14 31.23
CA LEU A 325 93.42 6.42 32.22
C LEU A 325 94.90 6.45 31.85
N GLN A 326 95.26 6.25 30.58
CA GLN A 326 96.66 6.35 30.13
C GLN A 326 97.20 7.78 30.29
N GLN A 327 96.38 8.81 30.05
CA GLN A 327 96.74 10.20 30.31
C GLN A 327 96.87 10.51 31.80
N GLU A 328 96.01 9.97 32.68
CA GLU A 328 96.12 10.13 34.13
C GLU A 328 97.29 9.32 34.72
N ILE A 329 97.64 8.16 34.15
CA ILE A 329 98.86 7.42 34.49
C ILE A 329 100.09 8.20 34.00
N ALA A 330 100.05 8.78 32.80
CA ALA A 330 101.13 9.63 32.29
C ALA A 330 101.30 10.90 33.13
N ARG A 331 100.20 11.58 33.49
CA ARG A 331 100.17 12.69 34.45
C ARG A 331 100.72 12.24 35.79
N ALA A 332 100.23 11.18 36.43
CA ALA A 332 100.81 10.69 37.68
C ALA A 332 102.29 10.26 37.58
N CYS A 333 102.80 9.92 36.38
CA CYS A 333 104.24 9.72 36.16
C CYS A 333 105.00 11.04 36.01
N GLU A 334 104.45 12.00 35.25
CA GLU A 334 105.01 13.35 35.10
C GLU A 334 104.92 14.15 36.38
N ASP A 335 103.85 14.02 37.16
CA ASP A 335 103.58 14.63 38.45
C ASP A 335 104.38 13.95 39.56
N LYS A 336 104.72 12.65 39.43
CA LYS A 336 105.78 12.08 40.27
C LYS A 336 107.15 12.60 39.85
N ARG A 337 107.49 12.63 38.56
CA ARG A 337 108.78 13.17 38.10
C ARG A 337 108.91 14.65 38.46
N ARG A 338 107.81 15.40 38.39
CA ARG A 338 107.67 16.76 38.90
C ARG A 338 107.75 16.77 40.40
N GLN A 339 107.10 15.91 41.18
CA GLN A 339 107.33 15.87 42.65
C GLN A 339 108.76 15.49 43.04
N ASP A 340 109.49 14.73 42.21
CA ASP A 340 110.93 14.49 42.37
C ASP A 340 111.77 15.73 41.92
N GLU A 341 111.32 16.47 40.90
CA GLU A 341 111.90 17.75 40.39
C GLU A 341 111.46 18.99 41.21
N GLU A 342 110.38 18.90 41.99
CA GLU A 342 109.69 19.92 42.80
C GLU A 342 110.01 19.70 44.29
N ALA A 343 110.29 18.47 44.74
CA ALA A 343 111.17 18.29 45.90
C ALA A 343 112.56 18.96 45.69
N ALA A 344 112.92 19.27 44.43
CA ALA A 344 114.06 20.12 44.08
C ALA A 344 113.71 21.58 43.64
N GLN A 345 112.44 21.94 43.41
CA GLN A 345 112.00 23.27 42.93
C GLN A 345 110.97 24.01 43.82
N GLU A 346 110.31 23.34 44.78
CA GLU A 346 109.79 23.95 46.03
C GLU A 346 110.94 24.47 46.92
N LYS A 347 112.18 24.13 46.59
CA LYS A 347 113.39 24.86 47.01
C LYS A 347 113.62 26.19 46.26
N GLN A 348 112.76 26.58 45.32
CA GLN A 348 112.93 27.78 44.47
C GLN A 348 111.67 28.67 44.37
N GLN A 349 110.48 28.15 44.08
CA GLN A 349 109.19 28.88 44.10
C GLN A 349 108.02 27.89 44.30
N GLU A 350 106.95 28.14 45.08
CA GLU A 350 106.44 29.36 45.75
C GLU A 350 106.04 30.55 44.85
N SER A 351 105.27 30.33 43.76
CA SER A 351 104.49 31.42 43.13
C SER A 351 103.25 31.00 42.30
N LYS A 352 102.08 30.92 42.99
CA LYS A 352 100.70 31.37 42.60
C LYS A 352 100.16 31.03 41.18
N MET A 353 99.05 30.31 40.92
CA MET A 353 97.64 30.28 41.42
C MET A 353 96.58 30.94 40.47
N GLN A 354 95.50 30.19 40.16
CA GLN A 354 94.07 30.62 39.93
C GLN A 354 93.71 31.40 38.61
N GLN A 355 92.49 31.48 38.03
CA GLN A 355 91.09 30.90 38.22
C GLN A 355 90.15 31.25 36.99
N GLY A 356 88.90 30.71 36.87
CA GLY A 356 87.74 31.41 36.19
C GLY A 356 86.73 30.63 35.25
N PRO A 357 85.35 30.80 35.34
CA PRO A 357 84.31 30.05 34.54
C PRO A 357 82.99 30.79 34.02
N GLU A 358 81.93 30.05 33.57
CA GLU A 358 80.45 30.34 33.25
C GLU A 358 79.96 30.83 31.81
N VAL A 359 78.73 30.64 31.20
CA VAL A 359 77.31 30.09 31.44
C VAL A 359 76.15 31.18 31.57
N PRO A 360 74.78 31.08 31.32
CA PRO A 360 73.73 30.10 30.79
C PRO A 360 72.52 30.60 29.83
N ARG A 361 71.46 29.75 29.55
CA ARG A 361 69.95 29.98 29.29
C ARG A 361 69.32 30.54 27.94
N GLU A 362 67.99 30.50 27.56
CA GLU A 362 66.81 29.52 27.60
C GLU A 362 65.40 29.97 26.95
N THR A 363 64.59 29.08 26.29
CA THR A 363 63.05 28.97 26.18
C THR A 363 62.13 29.64 25.03
N PRO A 364 60.74 29.72 25.03
CA PRO A 364 59.79 28.95 24.11
C PRO A 364 58.50 29.68 23.47
N ALA A 365 57.36 28.97 23.10
CA ALA A 365 56.19 29.44 22.27
C ALA A 365 54.72 28.85 22.57
N PRO A 366 53.56 29.30 21.95
CA PRO A 366 52.13 29.18 22.45
C PRO A 366 51.01 28.43 21.59
N SER A 367 49.70 28.85 21.61
CA SER A 367 48.47 27.96 21.44
C SER A 367 47.09 28.50 20.83
N GLN A 368 46.22 27.59 20.31
CA GLN A 368 44.71 27.60 20.12
C GLN A 368 43.93 28.36 18.95
N GLY A 369 42.61 28.07 18.77
CA GLY A 369 41.61 28.49 17.70
C GLY A 369 40.16 28.68 18.27
N PRO A 370 38.96 28.45 17.61
CA PRO A 370 38.54 28.00 16.24
C PRO A 370 37.27 28.76 15.63
N GLY A 371 36.47 28.19 14.67
CA GLY A 371 35.11 28.70 14.25
C GLY A 371 34.44 28.11 12.95
N GLY A 372 33.09 28.20 12.75
CA GLY A 372 32.34 27.66 11.56
C GLY A 372 30.83 28.07 11.41
N LYS A 373 30.06 27.61 10.39
CA LYS A 373 28.59 27.89 10.16
C LYS A 373 27.84 27.01 9.10
N GLN A 374 26.49 27.00 9.12
CA GLN A 374 25.53 26.37 8.16
C GLN A 374 24.16 27.12 8.13
N ASN A 375 23.31 26.90 7.10
CA ASN A 375 21.91 27.36 6.90
C ASN A 375 21.10 26.21 6.22
N GLU A 376 19.93 25.77 6.71
CA GLU A 376 18.53 26.28 6.60
C GLU A 376 17.77 25.91 5.30
N ASP A 377 16.51 25.42 5.45
CA ASP A 377 15.70 24.76 4.41
C ASP A 377 14.18 25.08 4.52
N LEU A 378 13.39 24.87 3.45
CA LEU A 378 11.99 25.30 3.33
C LEU A 378 10.95 24.24 3.76
N GLN A 379 9.90 24.65 4.48
CA GLN A 379 8.72 23.81 4.75
C GLN A 379 7.42 24.33 4.13
N VAL A 380 6.62 23.39 3.63
CA VAL A 380 5.31 23.63 2.99
C VAL A 380 4.19 23.65 4.03
N LYS A 381 3.32 24.67 3.98
CA LYS A 381 2.18 24.80 4.90
C LYS A 381 1.01 23.88 4.52
N VAL A 382 0.80 22.84 5.32
CA VAL A 382 -0.53 22.19 5.46
C VAL A 382 -1.39 23.05 6.41
N GLN A 383 -2.72 23.02 6.27
CA GLN A 383 -3.61 23.77 7.16
C GLN A 383 -3.53 23.24 8.60
N ASP A 384 -3.10 24.10 9.54
CA ASP A 384 -2.82 23.74 10.94
C ASP A 384 -4.00 23.01 11.62
N SER A 385 -5.24 23.36 11.28
CA SER A 385 -6.44 22.76 11.87
C SER A 385 -6.56 21.24 11.64
N THR A 386 -6.12 20.70 10.50
CA THR A 386 -6.14 19.24 10.28
C THR A 386 -5.09 18.55 11.17
N MET A 387 -3.91 19.15 11.32
CA MET A 387 -2.83 18.58 12.12
C MET A 387 -3.12 18.66 13.63
N GLN A 388 -3.74 19.76 14.09
CA GLN A 388 -4.20 19.89 15.47
C GLN A 388 -5.25 18.83 15.82
N TRP A 389 -6.24 18.60 14.94
CA TRP A 389 -7.24 17.55 15.13
C TRP A 389 -6.65 16.13 15.09
N TYR A 390 -5.70 15.87 14.17
CA TYR A 390 -4.93 14.62 14.15
C TYR A 390 -4.20 14.39 15.48
N GLN A 391 -3.50 15.41 15.98
CA GLN A 391 -2.75 15.32 17.23
C GLN A 391 -3.66 15.04 18.42
N GLN A 392 -4.79 15.75 18.53
CA GLN A 392 -5.81 15.50 19.57
C GLN A 392 -6.29 14.03 19.59
N LEU A 393 -6.50 13.42 18.42
CA LEU A 393 -6.88 12.00 18.33
C LEU A 393 -5.73 11.05 18.75
N GLN A 394 -4.48 11.36 18.40
CA GLN A 394 -3.33 10.56 18.86
C GLN A 394 -3.07 10.71 20.36
N ASP A 395 -3.26 11.91 20.92
CA ASP A 395 -3.11 12.20 22.35
C ASP A 395 -4.21 11.50 23.16
N ALA A 396 -5.47 11.56 22.72
CA ALA A 396 -6.58 10.86 23.36
C ALA A 396 -6.40 9.32 23.30
N SER A 397 -5.85 8.79 22.21
CA SER A 397 -5.49 7.38 22.08
C SER A 397 -4.35 6.99 23.04
N SER A 398 -3.33 7.85 23.19
CA SER A 398 -2.23 7.66 24.14
C SER A 398 -2.70 7.71 25.59
N GLN A 399 -3.58 8.64 25.94
CA GLN A 399 -4.23 8.72 27.26
C GLN A 399 -5.06 7.46 27.55
N CYS A 400 -5.77 6.93 26.54
CA CYS A 400 -6.51 5.68 26.66
C CYS A 400 -5.57 4.49 26.98
N VAL A 401 -4.41 4.39 26.32
CA VAL A 401 -3.41 3.34 26.61
C VAL A 401 -2.90 3.42 28.05
N LEU A 402 -2.63 4.63 28.57
CA LEU A 402 -2.22 4.84 29.97
C LEU A 402 -3.33 4.41 30.94
N ALA A 403 -4.59 4.70 30.63
CA ALA A 403 -5.74 4.38 31.49
C ALA A 403 -5.96 2.87 31.72
N PHE A 404 -5.42 2.00 30.87
CA PHE A 404 -5.44 0.53 31.06
C PHE A 404 -4.03 -0.11 31.12
N GLU A 405 -2.99 0.69 31.38
CA GLU A 405 -1.62 0.20 31.43
C GLU A 405 -1.41 -0.86 32.53
N GLU A 406 -1.99 -0.66 33.71
CA GLU A 406 -1.89 -1.58 34.84
C GLU A 406 -2.53 -2.95 34.52
N LEU A 407 -3.74 -2.98 33.97
CA LEU A 407 -4.36 -4.20 33.43
C LEU A 407 -3.48 -4.87 32.35
N THR A 408 -2.79 -4.07 31.53
CA THR A 408 -1.91 -4.58 30.48
C THR A 408 -0.62 -5.21 31.01
N ASN A 409 0.02 -4.56 31.98
CA ASN A 409 1.33 -4.93 32.52
C ASN A 409 1.23 -5.86 33.77
N SER A 410 0.02 -6.07 34.29
CA SER A 410 -0.27 -6.94 35.42
C SER A 410 0.39 -8.33 35.31
N LYS A 411 1.07 -8.74 36.38
CA LYS A 411 1.72 -10.07 36.46
C LYS A 411 0.76 -11.19 36.89
N ASP A 412 -0.36 -10.84 37.52
CA ASP A 412 -1.32 -11.79 38.09
C ASP A 412 -2.00 -12.70 37.06
N SER A 413 -2.17 -13.97 37.45
CA SER A 413 -2.86 -14.98 36.65
C SER A 413 -4.34 -14.60 36.40
N GLN A 414 -5.03 -14.08 37.42
CA GLN A 414 -6.42 -13.64 37.30
C GLN A 414 -6.58 -12.42 36.39
N ALA A 415 -5.74 -11.39 36.54
CA ALA A 415 -5.77 -10.20 35.70
C ALA A 415 -5.48 -10.55 34.22
N LYS A 416 -4.45 -11.38 33.96
CA LYS A 416 -4.15 -11.90 32.61
C LYS A 416 -5.30 -12.69 32.00
N LYS A 417 -6.01 -13.50 32.79
CA LYS A 417 -7.20 -14.25 32.35
C LYS A 417 -8.34 -13.30 31.97
N ILE A 418 -8.66 -12.33 32.82
CA ILE A 418 -9.70 -11.31 32.56
C ILE A 418 -9.35 -10.51 31.29
N LYS A 419 -8.10 -10.02 31.17
CA LYS A 419 -7.57 -9.33 29.98
C LYS A 419 -7.76 -10.16 28.70
N MET A 420 -7.40 -11.45 28.72
CA MET A 420 -7.57 -12.34 27.57
C MET A 420 -9.05 -12.57 27.21
N ASP A 421 -9.89 -12.83 28.21
CA ASP A 421 -11.31 -13.15 27.97
C ASP A 421 -12.10 -11.89 27.54
N LEU A 422 -11.76 -10.70 28.05
CA LEU A 422 -12.25 -9.39 27.54
C LEU A 422 -11.79 -9.14 26.10
N GLN A 423 -10.50 -9.35 25.79
CA GLN A 423 -9.97 -9.15 24.43
C GLN A 423 -10.67 -10.08 23.42
N LYS A 424 -10.93 -11.34 23.80
CA LYS A 424 -11.69 -12.29 22.99
C LYS A 424 -13.14 -11.83 22.82
N ALA A 425 -13.81 -11.42 23.89
CA ALA A 425 -15.20 -10.94 23.83
C ALA A 425 -15.36 -9.70 22.93
N ALA A 426 -14.38 -8.80 22.91
CA ALA A 426 -14.37 -7.62 22.05
C ALA A 426 -14.03 -7.92 20.58
N THR A 427 -13.03 -8.79 20.32
CA THR A 427 -12.45 -8.95 18.97
C THR A 427 -13.06 -10.08 18.14
N ILE A 428 -13.61 -11.12 18.77
CA ILE A 428 -14.25 -12.25 18.06
C ILE A 428 -15.51 -11.82 17.29
N PRO A 429 -16.46 -11.03 17.85
CA PRO A 429 -17.66 -10.61 17.11
C PRO A 429 -17.32 -9.84 15.84
N VAL A 430 -16.30 -8.98 15.85
CA VAL A 430 -15.86 -8.24 14.66
C VAL A 430 -15.29 -9.18 13.59
N SER A 431 -14.60 -10.27 13.99
CA SER A 431 -14.20 -11.35 13.06
C SER A 431 -15.36 -12.23 12.55
N GLN A 432 -16.58 -12.05 13.06
CA GLN A 432 -17.77 -12.81 12.65
C GLN A 432 -18.70 -12.01 11.72
N ILE A 433 -18.33 -10.77 11.40
CA ILE A 433 -19.00 -9.94 10.40
C ILE A 433 -18.88 -10.62 9.03
N SER A 434 -20.00 -10.78 8.32
CA SER A 434 -20.05 -11.42 7.00
C SER A 434 -21.13 -10.82 6.11
N THR A 435 -21.01 -11.04 4.80
CA THR A 435 -21.94 -10.56 3.76
C THR A 435 -23.21 -11.42 3.59
N ILE A 436 -23.42 -12.43 4.44
CA ILE A 436 -24.43 -13.48 4.23
C ILE A 436 -25.86 -13.02 4.57
N ALA A 437 -26.06 -12.37 5.72
CA ALA A 437 -27.39 -12.05 6.26
C ALA A 437 -27.34 -10.86 7.24
N GLY A 438 -28.33 -9.98 7.16
CA GLY A 438 -28.49 -8.83 8.07
C GLY A 438 -28.92 -9.24 9.47
N SER A 439 -29.66 -10.34 9.61
CA SER A 439 -30.01 -10.97 10.89
C SER A 439 -28.77 -11.26 11.75
N LYS A 440 -27.81 -12.01 11.19
CA LYS A 440 -26.53 -12.33 11.84
C LYS A 440 -25.67 -11.08 12.09
N LEU A 441 -25.74 -10.09 11.20
CA LEU A 441 -25.03 -8.82 11.41
C LEU A 441 -25.58 -8.04 12.61
N LYS A 442 -26.90 -8.11 12.84
CA LYS A 442 -27.55 -7.56 14.04
C LYS A 442 -27.16 -8.32 15.31
N GLU A 443 -27.06 -9.65 15.28
CA GLU A 443 -26.54 -10.42 16.43
C GLU A 443 -25.13 -9.97 16.84
N VAL A 444 -24.22 -9.77 15.86
CA VAL A 444 -22.87 -9.25 16.11
C VAL A 444 -22.92 -7.83 16.69
N PHE A 445 -23.75 -6.95 16.14
CA PHE A 445 -23.93 -5.59 16.63
C PHE A 445 -24.43 -5.53 18.07
N ASP A 446 -25.55 -6.22 18.36
CA ASP A 446 -26.18 -6.24 19.68
C ASP A 446 -25.24 -6.86 20.73
N LYS A 447 -24.39 -7.82 20.33
CA LYS A 447 -23.35 -8.43 21.16
C LYS A 447 -22.21 -7.45 21.51
N ILE A 448 -21.71 -6.68 20.54
CA ILE A 448 -20.69 -5.65 20.77
C ILE A 448 -21.27 -4.52 21.64
N HIS A 449 -22.45 -4.01 21.30
CA HIS A 449 -23.14 -2.97 22.07
C HIS A 449 -23.43 -3.42 23.51
N SER A 450 -23.82 -4.68 23.73
CA SER A 450 -24.04 -5.22 25.08
C SER A 450 -22.76 -5.22 25.92
N LEU A 451 -21.63 -5.65 25.35
CA LEU A 451 -20.33 -5.65 26.03
C LEU A 451 -19.90 -4.22 26.42
N LEU A 452 -19.98 -3.27 25.48
CA LEU A 452 -19.65 -1.86 25.72
C LEU A 452 -20.57 -1.23 26.78
N SER A 453 -21.85 -1.62 26.81
CA SER A 453 -22.84 -1.14 27.79
C SER A 453 -22.76 -1.88 29.14
N GLY A 454 -21.64 -2.57 29.43
CA GLY A 454 -21.40 -3.27 30.70
C GLY A 454 -22.18 -4.57 30.92
N LYS A 455 -23.04 -4.98 29.97
CA LYS A 455 -23.86 -6.19 30.10
C LYS A 455 -23.01 -7.46 29.92
N PRO A 456 -23.33 -8.56 30.61
CA PRO A 456 -22.62 -9.83 30.46
C PRO A 456 -22.84 -10.44 29.06
N VAL A 457 -21.76 -10.88 28.41
CA VAL A 457 -21.75 -11.43 27.05
C VAL A 457 -21.08 -12.81 27.01
N GLN A 458 -21.68 -13.74 26.25
CA GLN A 458 -21.15 -15.11 26.11
C GLN A 458 -19.97 -15.18 25.13
N CYS A 459 -18.82 -15.64 25.62
CA CYS A 459 -17.59 -15.84 24.87
C CYS A 459 -16.90 -17.15 25.31
N GLY A 460 -16.69 -18.08 24.37
CA GLY A 460 -15.96 -19.34 24.64
C GLY A 460 -16.58 -20.22 25.74
N GLY A 461 -17.91 -20.25 25.84
CA GLY A 461 -18.63 -21.00 26.89
C GLY A 461 -18.62 -20.36 28.28
N ARG A 462 -18.20 -19.10 28.40
CA ARG A 462 -18.24 -18.32 29.64
C ARG A 462 -18.90 -16.97 29.43
N SER A 463 -19.56 -16.48 30.47
CA SER A 463 -20.06 -15.11 30.51
C SER A 463 -18.94 -14.16 30.93
N VAL A 464 -18.74 -13.09 30.17
CA VAL A 464 -17.72 -12.05 30.40
C VAL A 464 -18.43 -10.71 30.52
N SER A 465 -18.12 -9.92 31.55
CA SER A 465 -18.60 -8.54 31.71
C SER A 465 -17.42 -7.60 31.88
N VAL A 466 -17.57 -6.38 31.37
CA VAL A 466 -16.63 -5.27 31.56
C VAL A 466 -16.56 -4.85 33.04
N THR A 467 -17.64 -5.03 33.81
CA THR A 467 -17.71 -4.69 35.25
C THR A 467 -16.74 -5.47 36.15
N LEU A 468 -16.05 -6.48 35.62
CA LEU A 468 -15.04 -7.27 36.34
C LEU A 468 -13.72 -6.52 36.59
N ASN A 469 -13.48 -5.38 35.93
CA ASN A 469 -12.29 -4.54 36.15
C ASN A 469 -12.58 -3.08 35.74
N PRO A 470 -12.23 -2.06 36.54
CA PRO A 470 -12.53 -0.65 36.20
C PRO A 470 -11.87 -0.17 34.90
N GLN A 471 -10.68 -0.68 34.56
CA GLN A 471 -9.95 -0.38 33.31
C GLN A 471 -10.44 -1.22 32.12
N GLY A 472 -11.37 -2.16 32.36
CA GLY A 472 -11.88 -3.08 31.36
C GLY A 472 -12.64 -2.39 30.22
N LEU A 473 -13.30 -1.25 30.49
CA LEU A 473 -14.08 -0.53 29.48
C LEU A 473 -13.15 0.10 28.43
N ASP A 474 -12.18 0.88 28.88
CA ASP A 474 -11.18 1.55 28.05
C ASP A 474 -10.37 0.54 27.23
N PHE A 475 -9.94 -0.55 27.87
CA PHE A 475 -9.27 -1.66 27.20
C PHE A 475 -10.15 -2.29 26.10
N VAL A 476 -11.44 -2.52 26.35
CA VAL A 476 -12.37 -3.07 25.35
C VAL A 476 -12.63 -2.06 24.22
N GLN A 477 -12.83 -0.78 24.52
CA GLN A 477 -13.02 0.28 23.52
C GLN A 477 -11.80 0.38 22.58
N TYR A 478 -10.60 0.40 23.14
CA TYR A 478 -9.34 0.41 22.38
C TYR A 478 -9.15 -0.87 21.55
N LYS A 479 -9.35 -2.06 22.13
CA LYS A 479 -9.17 -3.33 21.40
C LYS A 479 -10.22 -3.56 20.31
N LEU A 480 -11.44 -3.06 20.50
CA LEU A 480 -12.50 -3.07 19.50
C LEU A 480 -12.14 -2.15 18.32
N ALA A 481 -11.74 -0.91 18.60
CA ALA A 481 -11.29 0.04 17.60
C ALA A 481 -10.07 -0.47 16.80
N GLU A 482 -9.06 -1.01 17.50
CA GLU A 482 -7.89 -1.64 16.87
C GLU A 482 -8.30 -2.78 15.92
N LYS A 483 -9.32 -3.57 16.27
CA LYS A 483 -9.79 -4.70 15.47
C LYS A 483 -10.61 -4.27 14.25
N PHE A 484 -11.45 -3.23 14.34
CA PHE A 484 -12.12 -2.68 13.14
C PHE A 484 -11.10 -2.27 12.08
N VAL A 485 -10.08 -1.49 12.46
CA VAL A 485 -9.03 -1.06 11.53
C VAL A 485 -8.20 -2.26 11.00
N LYS A 486 -7.94 -3.29 11.83
CA LYS A 486 -7.30 -4.53 11.34
C LYS A 486 -8.13 -5.29 10.31
N GLN A 487 -9.46 -5.29 10.36
CA GLN A 487 -10.25 -5.88 9.28
C GLN A 487 -10.19 -5.05 8.00
N GLY A 488 -10.06 -3.72 8.09
CA GLY A 488 -9.68 -2.90 6.93
C GLY A 488 -8.32 -3.30 6.35
N GLU A 489 -7.33 -3.51 7.20
CA GLU A 489 -5.96 -3.87 6.82
C GLU A 489 -5.79 -5.29 6.24
N GLU A 490 -6.56 -6.27 6.73
CA GLU A 490 -6.39 -7.70 6.42
C GLU A 490 -7.49 -8.23 5.48
N GLU A 491 -8.76 -8.09 5.90
CA GLU A 491 -9.93 -8.68 5.24
C GLU A 491 -10.35 -7.86 4.02
N VAL A 492 -10.59 -6.55 4.20
CA VAL A 492 -11.03 -5.65 3.11
C VAL A 492 -9.93 -5.46 2.06
N ALA A 493 -8.66 -5.60 2.44
CA ALA A 493 -7.51 -5.60 1.53
C ALA A 493 -7.46 -6.83 0.60
N SER A 494 -8.16 -7.92 0.96
CA SER A 494 -8.26 -9.17 0.20
C SER A 494 -9.63 -9.31 -0.49
N HIS A 495 -10.69 -8.85 0.18
CA HIS A 495 -12.08 -8.98 -0.20
C HIS A 495 -12.79 -7.62 -0.04
N HIS A 496 -12.68 -6.76 -1.05
CA HIS A 496 -13.16 -5.37 -1.02
C HIS A 496 -14.64 -5.24 -0.60
N GLU A 497 -15.46 -6.24 -0.92
CA GLU A 497 -16.89 -6.32 -0.61
C GLU A 497 -17.19 -6.46 0.90
N ALA A 498 -16.22 -6.91 1.70
CA ALA A 498 -16.35 -6.97 3.16
C ALA A 498 -16.40 -5.57 3.81
N ALA A 499 -16.02 -4.50 3.10
CA ALA A 499 -16.04 -3.13 3.62
C ALA A 499 -17.42 -2.72 4.16
N PHE A 500 -18.50 -3.05 3.44
CA PHE A 500 -19.86 -2.58 3.74
C PHE A 500 -20.46 -3.18 5.03
N PRO A 501 -20.47 -4.50 5.27
CA PRO A 501 -20.96 -5.06 6.54
C PRO A 501 -20.09 -4.68 7.75
N ILE A 502 -18.77 -4.50 7.58
CA ILE A 502 -17.90 -4.00 8.66
C ILE A 502 -18.22 -2.53 8.97
N ALA A 503 -18.38 -1.71 7.93
CA ALA A 503 -18.63 -0.28 8.06
C ALA A 503 -19.97 0.06 8.72
N VAL A 504 -21.07 -0.64 8.43
CA VAL A 504 -22.37 -0.38 9.11
C VAL A 504 -22.32 -0.70 10.60
N VAL A 505 -21.58 -1.73 11.00
CA VAL A 505 -21.40 -2.07 12.42
C VAL A 505 -20.50 -1.03 13.10
N ALA A 506 -19.38 -0.65 12.46
CA ALA A 506 -18.52 0.42 12.98
C ALA A 506 -19.27 1.76 13.12
N SER A 507 -20.06 2.14 12.10
CA SER A 507 -20.93 3.32 12.09
C SER A 507 -21.93 3.32 13.26
N GLY A 508 -22.75 2.27 13.40
CA GLY A 508 -23.73 2.22 14.49
C GLY A 508 -23.12 2.11 15.89
N ILE A 509 -21.93 1.51 16.04
CA ILE A 509 -21.21 1.50 17.31
C ILE A 509 -20.63 2.88 17.61
N TRP A 510 -20.20 3.64 16.61
CA TRP A 510 -19.77 5.04 16.75
C TRP A 510 -20.94 5.94 17.17
N GLU A 511 -22.11 5.81 16.55
CA GLU A 511 -23.32 6.55 16.93
C GLU A 511 -23.73 6.30 18.39
N LEU A 512 -23.53 5.09 18.91
CA LEU A 512 -23.88 4.74 20.30
C LEU A 512 -22.74 4.95 21.31
N HIS A 513 -21.49 4.99 20.86
CA HIS A 513 -20.28 5.08 21.70
C HIS A 513 -19.20 5.95 21.01
N PRO A 514 -19.34 7.30 20.98
CA PRO A 514 -18.48 8.19 20.19
C PRO A 514 -16.96 8.00 20.41
N ARG A 515 -16.54 7.76 21.65
CA ARG A 515 -15.15 7.47 22.04
C ARG A 515 -14.54 6.25 21.34
N VAL A 516 -15.35 5.25 20.97
CA VAL A 516 -14.88 4.12 20.14
C VAL A 516 -14.55 4.59 18.73
N GLY A 517 -15.33 5.51 18.18
CA GLY A 517 -15.10 6.14 16.89
C GLY A 517 -13.84 7.00 16.84
N ASP A 518 -13.60 7.81 17.86
CA ASP A 518 -12.35 8.59 17.99
C ASP A 518 -11.12 7.67 18.05
N LEU A 519 -11.23 6.53 18.74
CA LEU A 519 -10.18 5.50 18.76
C LEU A 519 -10.04 4.76 17.42
N ILE A 520 -11.13 4.55 16.66
CA ILE A 520 -11.07 4.01 15.29
C ILE A 520 -10.30 4.98 14.39
N LEU A 521 -10.62 6.28 14.45
CA LEU A 521 -9.87 7.31 13.72
C LEU A 521 -8.40 7.36 14.15
N ALA A 522 -8.11 7.41 15.45
CA ALA A 522 -6.74 7.43 15.93
C ALA A 522 -5.91 6.23 15.42
N HIS A 523 -6.48 5.03 15.43
CA HIS A 523 -5.85 3.83 14.88
C HIS A 523 -5.70 3.87 13.35
N LEU A 524 -6.73 4.32 12.63
CA LEU A 524 -6.73 4.44 11.18
C LEU A 524 -5.68 5.46 10.73
N HIS A 525 -5.70 6.66 11.30
CA HIS A 525 -4.79 7.76 10.98
C HIS A 525 -3.33 7.40 11.28
N ARG A 526 -3.07 6.63 12.34
CA ARG A 526 -1.72 6.17 12.70
C ARG A 526 -1.19 5.03 11.80
N LYS A 527 -2.08 4.17 11.29
CA LYS A 527 -1.70 3.09 10.36
C LYS A 527 -1.66 3.54 8.90
N CYS A 528 -2.51 4.50 8.54
CA CYS A 528 -2.72 5.00 7.19
C CYS A 528 -2.78 6.53 7.24
N PRO A 529 -1.64 7.25 7.22
CA PRO A 529 -1.62 8.72 7.28
C PRO A 529 -2.40 9.36 6.11
N TYR A 530 -2.49 8.64 4.99
CA TYR A 530 -3.28 8.96 3.79
C TYR A 530 -4.80 9.00 4.03
N SER A 531 -5.30 8.62 5.20
CA SER A 531 -6.70 8.82 5.61
C SER A 531 -6.99 10.23 6.15
N VAL A 532 -5.95 11.00 6.49
CA VAL A 532 -6.00 12.39 6.97
C VAL A 532 -5.59 13.40 5.89
N PRO A 533 -5.35 12.93 4.64
CA PRO A 533 -4.39 13.48 3.69
C PRO A 533 -3.30 14.39 4.28
N PHE A 534 -2.37 13.80 5.03
CA PHE A 534 -1.03 14.39 5.19
C PHE A 534 0.01 13.40 4.67
N TYR A 535 1.09 13.94 4.09
CA TYR A 535 2.28 13.18 3.76
C TYR A 535 3.34 13.48 4.84
N PRO A 536 3.76 12.49 5.65
CA PRO A 536 4.86 12.67 6.60
C PRO A 536 6.12 13.12 5.86
N ALA A 537 6.64 14.30 6.16
CA ALA A 537 7.92 14.76 5.61
C ALA A 537 9.08 13.98 6.25
N PHE A 538 10.12 13.70 5.46
CA PHE A 538 11.39 13.20 6.00
C PHE A 538 12.03 14.30 6.85
N LYS A 539 12.57 13.94 8.02
CA LYS A 539 13.26 14.88 8.92
C LYS A 539 14.74 14.53 8.95
N GLU A 540 15.60 15.54 8.83
CA GLU A 540 17.05 15.33 8.96
C GLU A 540 17.39 14.67 10.31
N GLY A 541 18.36 13.75 10.27
CA GLY A 541 18.75 12.94 11.43
C GLY A 541 17.84 11.76 11.77
N MET A 542 16.69 11.57 11.10
CA MET A 542 15.83 10.39 11.36
C MET A 542 16.29 9.13 10.61
N ALA A 543 16.11 7.96 11.23
CA ALA A 543 16.40 6.69 10.58
C ALA A 543 15.38 6.36 9.48
N LEU A 544 15.85 5.74 8.40
CA LEU A 544 15.00 5.37 7.25
C LEU A 544 13.88 4.38 7.64
N GLU A 545 14.15 3.45 8.56
CA GLU A 545 13.13 2.55 9.11
C GLU A 545 12.01 3.32 9.82
N ASP A 546 12.34 4.34 10.60
CA ASP A 546 11.34 5.12 11.35
C ASP A 546 10.52 6.00 10.41
N TYR A 547 11.14 6.53 9.34
CA TYR A 547 10.41 7.22 8.28
C TYR A 547 9.40 6.29 7.59
N GLN A 548 9.82 5.06 7.26
CA GLN A 548 8.93 4.04 6.68
C GLN A 548 7.79 3.65 7.65
N ARG A 549 8.05 3.60 8.96
CA ARG A 549 7.01 3.41 9.98
C ARG A 549 6.03 4.59 10.02
N MET A 550 6.50 5.85 9.91
CA MET A 550 5.61 7.03 9.80
C MET A 550 4.74 6.99 8.53
N LEU A 551 5.29 6.49 7.41
CA LEU A 551 4.54 6.27 6.16
C LEU A 551 3.54 5.10 6.23
N GLY A 552 3.56 4.30 7.30
CA GLY A 552 2.65 3.17 7.54
C GLY A 552 3.13 1.80 7.01
N TYR A 553 4.40 1.66 6.61
CA TYR A 553 4.97 0.35 6.24
C TYR A 553 5.13 -0.54 7.47
N GLN A 554 4.83 -1.85 7.34
CA GLN A 554 5.25 -2.81 8.36
C GLN A 554 6.75 -3.07 8.21
N VAL A 555 7.51 -2.84 9.29
CA VAL A 555 8.92 -3.24 9.42
C VAL A 555 8.99 -4.36 10.46
N LYS A 556 9.52 -5.52 10.07
CA LYS A 556 9.73 -6.68 10.94
C LYS A 556 11.16 -7.18 10.75
N ASP A 557 11.92 -7.32 11.82
CA ASP A 557 13.30 -7.85 11.81
C ASP A 557 14.20 -7.15 10.77
N SER A 558 14.13 -5.80 10.75
CA SER A 558 14.75 -4.89 9.76
C SER A 558 14.45 -5.20 8.28
N LYS A 559 13.37 -5.94 7.99
CA LYS A 559 12.79 -6.10 6.65
C LYS A 559 11.54 -5.25 6.53
N VAL A 560 11.57 -4.37 5.52
CA VAL A 560 10.44 -3.54 5.11
C VAL A 560 9.48 -4.37 4.25
N GLU A 561 8.19 -4.18 4.45
CA GLU A 561 7.14 -4.74 3.61
C GLU A 561 7.24 -4.32 2.13
N GLN A 562 6.89 -5.24 1.23
CA GLN A 562 6.82 -4.97 -0.22
C GLN A 562 5.71 -3.99 -0.58
N GLN A 563 5.98 -3.12 -1.57
CA GLN A 563 5.07 -2.06 -2.03
C GLN A 563 3.64 -2.55 -2.32
N ASP A 564 3.48 -3.68 -3.01
CA ASP A 564 2.18 -4.25 -3.36
C ASP A 564 1.34 -4.63 -2.14
N ASN A 565 1.97 -5.12 -1.07
CA ASN A 565 1.28 -5.53 0.15
C ASN A 565 0.92 -4.30 0.99
N PHE A 566 1.85 -3.35 1.11
CA PHE A 566 1.60 -2.02 1.68
C PHE A 566 0.41 -1.33 0.99
N LEU A 567 0.38 -1.27 -0.35
CA LEU A 567 -0.71 -0.67 -1.11
C LEU A 567 -2.04 -1.38 -0.90
N LYS A 568 -2.08 -2.73 -0.85
CA LYS A 568 -3.31 -3.48 -0.53
C LYS A 568 -3.83 -3.15 0.88
N ARG A 569 -2.95 -3.09 1.89
CA ARG A 569 -3.34 -2.70 3.26
C ARG A 569 -3.90 -1.28 3.31
N MET A 570 -3.27 -0.32 2.64
CA MET A 570 -3.77 1.06 2.57
C MET A 570 -5.09 1.15 1.79
N SER A 571 -5.22 0.42 0.69
CA SER A 571 -6.45 0.28 -0.09
C SER A 571 -7.60 -0.22 0.78
N GLY A 572 -7.41 -1.35 1.48
CA GLY A 572 -8.43 -1.92 2.36
C GLY A 572 -8.85 -0.99 3.50
N MET A 573 -7.91 -0.29 4.14
CA MET A 573 -8.19 0.70 5.17
C MET A 573 -8.96 1.93 4.62
N ILE A 574 -8.59 2.44 3.45
CA ILE A 574 -9.30 3.56 2.81
C ILE A 574 -10.69 3.13 2.29
N ARG A 575 -10.84 1.91 1.76
CA ARG A 575 -12.14 1.33 1.36
C ARG A 575 -13.08 1.17 2.56
N LEU A 576 -12.58 0.71 3.70
CA LEU A 576 -13.35 0.65 4.94
C LEU A 576 -13.78 2.06 5.41
N TYR A 577 -12.86 3.02 5.43
CA TYR A 577 -13.14 4.42 5.78
C TYR A 577 -14.20 5.06 4.86
N ALA A 578 -14.04 4.87 3.54
CA ALA A 578 -14.96 5.32 2.50
C ALA A 578 -16.37 4.70 2.62
N ALA A 579 -16.48 3.50 3.21
CA ALA A 579 -17.75 2.87 3.53
C ALA A 579 -18.34 3.42 4.85
N ILE A 580 -17.54 3.68 5.89
CA ILE A 580 -18.04 4.23 7.17
C ILE A 580 -18.69 5.60 6.99
N ILE A 581 -18.10 6.51 6.20
CA ILE A 581 -18.60 7.88 6.02
C ILE A 581 -19.91 8.01 5.24
N GLN A 582 -20.36 6.96 4.53
CA GLN A 582 -21.55 6.99 3.66
C GLN A 582 -22.71 6.12 4.16
N LEU A 583 -22.42 5.14 5.03
CA LEU A 583 -23.40 4.19 5.52
C LEU A 583 -23.92 4.62 6.90
N ARG A 584 -25.07 4.06 7.30
CA ARG A 584 -25.66 4.27 8.62
C ARG A 584 -26.31 2.98 9.11
N TRP A 585 -26.34 2.78 10.43
CA TRP A 585 -27.03 1.63 11.02
C TRP A 585 -28.57 1.78 10.92
N PRO A 586 -29.30 0.81 10.34
CA PRO A 586 -30.72 1.01 10.01
C PRO A 586 -31.68 0.84 11.19
N TYR A 587 -31.24 0.23 12.29
CA TYR A 587 -32.08 -0.19 13.42
C TYR A 587 -32.00 0.75 14.66
N GLY A 588 -31.46 1.96 14.54
CA GLY A 588 -31.34 2.95 15.61
C GLY A 588 -32.46 4.01 15.64
N SER A 589 -32.55 4.77 16.73
CA SER A 589 -33.44 5.94 16.82
C SER A 589 -32.91 7.09 15.96
N ARG A 590 -33.77 7.70 15.14
CA ARG A 590 -33.36 8.49 13.97
C ARG A 590 -33.42 10.00 14.19
N GLN A 591 -32.55 10.55 15.05
CA GLN A 591 -32.50 12.00 15.29
C GLN A 591 -31.10 12.61 15.17
N GLU A 592 -30.05 11.93 15.64
CA GLU A 592 -28.70 12.48 15.58
C GLU A 592 -28.08 12.39 14.17
N ILE A 593 -27.12 13.26 13.89
CA ILE A 593 -26.33 13.25 12.64
C ILE A 593 -25.15 12.31 12.83
N HIS A 594 -24.82 11.49 11.82
CA HIS A 594 -23.68 10.57 11.90
C HIS A 594 -22.39 11.35 12.21
N PRO A 595 -21.67 11.03 13.31
CA PRO A 595 -20.62 11.90 13.86
C PRO A 595 -19.43 12.11 12.91
N HIS A 596 -19.20 11.18 11.98
CA HIS A 596 -18.16 11.25 10.96
C HIS A 596 -18.76 11.02 9.57
N GLY A 597 -19.54 11.98 9.11
CA GLY A 597 -20.36 11.86 7.89
C GLY A 597 -19.63 12.12 6.56
N LEU A 598 -20.43 12.17 5.49
CA LEU A 598 -19.98 12.34 4.10
C LEU A 598 -19.29 13.69 3.81
N ASN A 599 -19.40 14.66 4.72
CA ASN A 599 -18.61 15.90 4.74
C ASN A 599 -17.10 15.62 4.90
N HIS A 600 -16.71 14.60 5.69
CA HIS A 600 -15.31 14.20 5.82
C HIS A 600 -14.78 13.56 4.53
N GLY A 601 -15.62 12.92 3.73
CA GLY A 601 -15.27 12.43 2.40
C GLY A 601 -15.00 13.53 1.38
N TRP A 602 -15.82 14.60 1.41
CA TRP A 602 -15.55 15.80 0.62
C TRP A 602 -14.24 16.49 1.05
N ARG A 603 -14.00 16.63 2.36
CA ARG A 603 -12.73 17.17 2.88
C ARG A 603 -11.52 16.32 2.46
N TRP A 604 -11.64 14.99 2.52
CA TRP A 604 -10.59 14.05 2.09
C TRP A 604 -10.19 14.27 0.62
N LEU A 605 -11.17 14.31 -0.29
CA LEU A 605 -10.92 14.57 -1.71
C LEU A 605 -10.35 15.97 -1.95
N ALA A 606 -10.92 17.01 -1.35
CA ALA A 606 -10.42 18.37 -1.52
C ALA A 606 -8.98 18.51 -1.00
N GLN A 607 -8.64 17.89 0.13
CA GLN A 607 -7.32 18.00 0.72
C GLN A 607 -6.26 17.18 -0.02
N ILE A 608 -6.58 15.98 -0.54
CA ILE A 608 -5.61 15.18 -1.31
C ILE A 608 -5.31 15.80 -2.69
N LEU A 609 -6.30 16.39 -3.37
CA LEU A 609 -6.13 17.02 -4.69
C LEU A 609 -5.39 18.38 -4.64
N ASN A 610 -5.42 19.04 -3.48
CA ASN A 610 -4.67 20.27 -3.23
C ASN A 610 -3.17 20.02 -2.89
N MET A 611 -2.75 18.76 -2.73
CA MET A 611 -1.33 18.38 -2.55
C MET A 611 -0.73 17.83 -3.85
N GLU A 612 0.58 17.63 -3.90
CA GLU A 612 1.24 16.94 -5.02
C GLU A 612 1.09 15.43 -4.88
N PRO A 613 0.67 14.70 -5.93
CA PRO A 613 0.48 13.25 -5.83
C PRO A 613 1.80 12.50 -5.57
N LEU A 614 1.80 11.64 -4.56
CA LEU A 614 2.74 10.52 -4.49
C LEU A 614 2.35 9.48 -5.56
N SER A 615 3.30 9.10 -6.43
CA SER A 615 3.10 8.33 -7.68
C SER A 615 2.03 7.22 -7.62
N ASP A 616 2.38 6.08 -7.05
CA ASP A 616 1.51 4.88 -7.04
C ASP A 616 0.43 4.95 -5.94
N VAL A 617 0.78 5.53 -4.79
CA VAL A 617 -0.09 5.63 -3.61
C VAL A 617 -1.32 6.48 -3.90
N THR A 618 -1.14 7.68 -4.47
CA THR A 618 -2.25 8.63 -4.64
C THR A 618 -3.22 8.15 -5.71
N ALA A 619 -2.70 7.63 -6.83
CA ALA A 619 -3.53 7.05 -7.89
C ALA A 619 -4.35 5.84 -7.39
N THR A 620 -3.74 4.96 -6.59
CA THR A 620 -4.41 3.80 -5.99
C THR A 620 -5.52 4.24 -5.04
N LEU A 621 -5.20 5.01 -4.01
CA LEU A 621 -6.17 5.36 -2.96
C LEU A 621 -7.29 6.28 -3.47
N LEU A 622 -7.01 7.15 -4.45
CA LEU A 622 -8.05 7.98 -5.09
C LEU A 622 -9.02 7.13 -5.92
N PHE A 623 -8.54 6.13 -6.65
CA PHE A 623 -9.41 5.16 -7.33
C PHE A 623 -10.27 4.37 -6.34
N ASP A 624 -9.64 3.80 -5.32
CA ASP A 624 -10.32 2.94 -4.33
C ASP A 624 -11.40 3.70 -3.54
N PHE A 625 -11.09 4.95 -3.15
CA PHE A 625 -12.03 5.82 -2.46
C PHE A 625 -13.21 6.23 -3.36
N LEU A 626 -12.96 6.53 -4.65
CA LEU A 626 -14.01 6.92 -5.59
C LEU A 626 -14.88 5.73 -6.04
N GLU A 627 -14.33 4.51 -6.15
CA GLU A 627 -15.10 3.29 -6.40
C GLU A 627 -16.07 2.99 -5.24
N VAL A 628 -15.65 3.23 -3.99
CA VAL A 628 -16.50 2.98 -2.82
C VAL A 628 -17.45 4.14 -2.50
N CYS A 629 -16.98 5.39 -2.47
CA CYS A 629 -17.76 6.54 -1.99
C CYS A 629 -18.36 7.43 -3.10
N GLY A 630 -17.85 7.34 -4.33
CA GLY A 630 -18.17 8.29 -5.40
C GLY A 630 -19.65 8.38 -5.75
N ASN A 631 -20.39 7.27 -5.69
CA ASN A 631 -21.85 7.22 -5.88
C ASN A 631 -22.62 8.01 -4.80
N ALA A 632 -22.20 7.92 -3.53
CA ALA A 632 -22.81 8.69 -2.44
C ALA A 632 -22.48 10.20 -2.56
N LEU A 633 -21.21 10.51 -2.85
CA LEU A 633 -20.73 11.88 -3.05
C LEU A 633 -21.41 12.57 -4.25
N MET A 634 -21.60 11.84 -5.36
CA MET A 634 -22.36 12.29 -6.53
C MET A 634 -23.82 12.62 -6.17
N LYS A 635 -24.48 11.80 -5.35
CA LYS A 635 -25.87 12.04 -4.92
C LYS A 635 -26.01 13.24 -4.00
N GLN A 636 -25.07 13.43 -3.07
CA GLN A 636 -25.10 14.53 -2.10
C GLN A 636 -24.68 15.88 -2.70
N TYR A 637 -23.60 15.92 -3.48
CA TYR A 637 -22.97 17.18 -3.94
C TYR A 637 -23.13 17.45 -5.44
N GLN A 638 -23.69 16.49 -6.20
CA GLN A 638 -24.15 16.63 -7.58
C GLN A 638 -23.15 17.35 -8.50
N VAL A 639 -23.49 18.57 -8.96
CA VAL A 639 -22.68 19.38 -9.88
C VAL A 639 -21.30 19.73 -9.31
N GLN A 640 -21.18 19.96 -8.00
CA GLN A 640 -19.89 20.28 -7.39
C GLN A 640 -18.95 19.07 -7.42
N PHE A 641 -19.49 17.86 -7.22
CA PHE A 641 -18.71 16.63 -7.35
C PHE A 641 -18.30 16.36 -8.80
N TRP A 642 -19.18 16.58 -9.78
CA TRP A 642 -18.79 16.47 -11.20
C TRP A 642 -17.70 17.45 -11.61
N LYS A 643 -17.70 18.69 -11.10
CA LYS A 643 -16.58 19.62 -11.26
C LYS A 643 -15.26 19.06 -10.70
N MET A 644 -15.30 18.40 -9.55
CA MET A 644 -14.14 17.75 -8.96
C MET A 644 -13.65 16.55 -9.79
N ILE A 645 -14.55 15.75 -10.38
CA ILE A 645 -14.17 14.67 -11.31
C ILE A 645 -13.51 15.21 -12.58
N LEU A 646 -13.97 16.35 -13.11
CA LEU A 646 -13.33 17.01 -14.25
C LEU A 646 -11.94 17.55 -13.88
N LEU A 647 -11.80 18.26 -12.75
CA LEU A 647 -10.52 18.72 -12.19
C LEU A 647 -9.51 17.56 -12.07
N ILE A 648 -9.95 16.40 -11.59
CA ILE A 648 -9.08 15.21 -11.49
C ILE A 648 -8.59 14.78 -12.88
N LYS A 649 -9.48 14.72 -13.87
CA LYS A 649 -9.16 14.27 -15.23
C LYS A 649 -8.29 15.27 -16.02
N GLU A 650 -8.51 16.56 -15.82
CA GLU A 650 -7.95 17.62 -16.67
C GLU A 650 -6.67 18.23 -16.09
N ASP A 651 -6.64 18.51 -14.78
CA ASP A 651 -5.51 19.15 -14.11
C ASP A 651 -4.68 18.18 -13.24
N TYR A 652 -5.31 17.19 -12.59
CA TYR A 652 -4.62 16.28 -11.66
C TYR A 652 -3.97 15.07 -12.36
N PHE A 653 -4.55 14.57 -13.47
CA PHE A 653 -3.95 13.49 -14.25
C PHE A 653 -2.56 13.84 -14.81
N PRO A 654 -2.32 15.02 -15.43
CA PRO A 654 -0.98 15.42 -15.86
C PRO A 654 0.06 15.45 -14.72
N ARG A 655 -0.36 15.83 -13.50
CA ARG A 655 0.51 15.81 -12.31
C ARG A 655 0.89 14.38 -11.92
N ILE A 656 -0.06 13.44 -11.91
CA ILE A 656 0.23 12.01 -11.70
C ILE A 656 1.14 11.46 -12.82
N GLU A 657 0.88 11.80 -14.08
CA GLU A 657 1.69 11.36 -15.23
C GLU A 657 3.15 11.88 -15.14
N ALA A 658 3.37 13.09 -14.60
CA ALA A 658 4.71 13.68 -14.43
C ALA A 658 5.55 13.06 -13.30
N VAL A 659 4.93 12.67 -12.18
CA VAL A 659 5.64 12.10 -11.01
C VAL A 659 5.80 10.57 -11.04
N THR A 660 5.07 9.88 -11.93
CA THR A 660 4.99 8.41 -11.94
C THR A 660 5.94 7.81 -12.96
N SER A 661 6.76 6.85 -12.54
CA SER A 661 7.63 6.10 -13.46
C SER A 661 6.81 5.19 -14.37
N SER A 662 7.29 4.91 -15.59
CA SER A 662 6.60 4.05 -16.57
C SER A 662 6.27 2.65 -16.03
N GLY A 663 7.08 2.12 -15.12
CA GLY A 663 6.83 0.84 -14.44
C GLY A 663 5.72 0.85 -13.39
N GLN A 664 5.27 2.02 -12.93
CA GLN A 664 4.24 2.18 -11.88
C GLN A 664 2.90 2.74 -12.42
N MET A 665 2.78 3.00 -13.72
CA MET A 665 1.57 3.55 -14.34
C MET A 665 0.30 2.68 -14.19
N GLY A 666 0.42 1.42 -13.76
CA GLY A 666 -0.72 0.51 -13.64
C GLY A 666 -1.86 1.02 -12.75
N SER A 667 -1.55 1.74 -11.67
CA SER A 667 -2.56 2.30 -10.76
C SER A 667 -3.21 3.57 -11.32
N PHE A 668 -2.43 4.41 -12.00
CA PHE A 668 -2.95 5.56 -12.75
C PHE A 668 -3.89 5.12 -13.90
N ILE A 669 -3.53 4.08 -14.65
CA ILE A 669 -4.36 3.54 -15.74
C ILE A 669 -5.71 3.01 -15.21
N ARG A 670 -5.74 2.38 -14.02
CA ARG A 670 -6.99 1.96 -13.36
C ARG A 670 -7.90 3.16 -13.05
N LEU A 671 -7.35 4.21 -12.44
CA LEU A 671 -8.07 5.45 -12.14
C LEU A 671 -8.62 6.13 -13.41
N LYS A 672 -7.78 6.25 -14.44
CA LYS A 672 -8.12 6.85 -15.75
C LYS A 672 -9.29 6.12 -16.42
N GLN A 673 -9.19 4.80 -16.56
CA GLN A 673 -10.27 3.98 -17.12
C GLN A 673 -11.56 4.00 -16.30
N PHE A 674 -11.48 4.17 -14.97
CA PHE A 674 -12.67 4.28 -14.12
C PHE A 674 -13.40 5.61 -14.34
N LEU A 675 -12.68 6.73 -14.29
CA LEU A 675 -13.28 8.06 -14.48
C LEU A 675 -13.76 8.29 -15.92
N GLU A 676 -13.07 7.78 -16.93
CA GLU A 676 -13.54 7.81 -18.32
C GLU A 676 -14.91 7.11 -18.47
N LYS A 677 -15.08 5.92 -17.88
CA LYS A 677 -16.36 5.19 -17.90
C LYS A 677 -17.47 5.93 -17.14
N CYS A 678 -17.15 6.55 -15.99
CA CYS A 678 -18.11 7.32 -15.21
C CYS A 678 -18.56 8.59 -15.96
N LEU A 679 -17.63 9.33 -16.56
CA LEU A 679 -17.92 10.55 -17.34
C LEU A 679 -18.70 10.25 -18.62
N GLN A 680 -18.38 9.16 -19.33
CA GLN A 680 -19.15 8.71 -20.50
C GLN A 680 -20.60 8.35 -20.16
N ARG A 681 -20.83 7.74 -18.99
CA ARG A 681 -22.17 7.35 -18.50
C ARG A 681 -22.92 8.46 -17.77
N LYS A 682 -22.21 9.51 -17.32
CA LYS A 682 -22.71 10.56 -16.40
C LYS A 682 -23.25 9.98 -15.07
N GLU A 683 -22.69 8.87 -14.63
CA GLU A 683 -23.05 8.15 -13.41
C GLU A 683 -21.79 7.49 -12.82
N ILE A 684 -21.63 7.54 -11.48
CA ILE A 684 -20.71 6.63 -10.78
C ILE A 684 -21.50 5.38 -10.34
N PRO A 685 -21.08 4.16 -10.74
CA PRO A 685 -21.76 2.93 -10.36
C PRO A 685 -21.90 2.75 -8.84
N VAL A 686 -22.95 2.04 -8.43
CA VAL A 686 -23.06 1.53 -7.05
C VAL A 686 -21.89 0.57 -6.77
N PRO A 687 -21.21 0.66 -5.60
CA PRO A 687 -20.11 -0.24 -5.27
C PRO A 687 -20.52 -1.71 -5.26
N LYS A 688 -19.63 -2.60 -5.68
CA LYS A 688 -19.82 -4.05 -5.54
C LYS A 688 -19.80 -4.43 -4.05
N GLY A 689 -20.67 -5.34 -3.64
CA GLY A 689 -20.86 -5.70 -2.22
C GLY A 689 -21.74 -4.75 -1.40
N PHE A 690 -22.31 -3.69 -1.98
CA PHE A 690 -23.19 -2.77 -1.26
C PHE A 690 -24.44 -3.49 -0.71
N LEU A 691 -24.78 -3.22 0.56
CA LEU A 691 -25.84 -3.94 1.28
C LEU A 691 -27.24 -3.62 0.75
N THR A 692 -27.87 -4.59 0.09
CA THR A 692 -29.19 -4.42 -0.56
C THR A 692 -30.35 -4.64 0.41
N SER A 693 -31.55 -4.21 0.01
CA SER A 693 -32.82 -4.55 0.70
C SER A 693 -33.15 -6.06 0.70
N SER A 694 -32.37 -6.90 0.02
CA SER A 694 -32.44 -8.36 0.20
C SER A 694 -31.66 -8.78 1.45
N PHE A 695 -30.39 -8.35 1.56
CA PHE A 695 -29.51 -8.65 2.69
C PHE A 695 -30.14 -8.29 4.05
N TRP A 696 -30.79 -7.13 4.17
CA TRP A 696 -31.45 -6.69 5.41
C TRP A 696 -32.77 -7.42 5.76
N ARG A 697 -33.26 -8.30 4.88
CA ARG A 697 -34.43 -9.17 5.12
C ARG A 697 -34.05 -10.66 5.28
N SER A 698 -32.76 -10.97 5.23
CA SER A 698 -32.14 -12.28 5.52
C SER A 698 -31.49 -12.29 6.89
#